data_AF-A0A2D6MEC0-F1
#
_entry.id   AF-A0A2D6MEC0-F1
#
_cell.length_a   1.000
_cell.length_b   1.000
_cell.length_c   1.000
_cell.angle_alpha   90.00
_cell.angle_beta   90.00
_cell.angle_gamma   90.00
#
_symmetry.space_group_name_H-M   'P 1'
#
loop_
_entity.id
_entity.type
_entity.pdbx_description
1 polymer ?
#
loop_
_entity_poly.entity_id
_entity_poly.type
_entity_poly.pdbx_seq_one_letter_code
_entity_poly.pdbx_strand_id
1 'polypeptide(L)'
;MALFKLDKTYFDSFKVLAKPKRTFTSSSLSGPTGSVKVFPLTSLGMKEIPADNGDEDGAPISDSLETIRLDAVKEFNAGVPTTGSVIAYMDAVHSASTTGKRDKQVEVLRFEPSFKFTSDTLRKRVIESVLFPFYRSKYGAPCNWSFTNYSTINFFTGDEVPSDSVLIYPASSSGDTSTTYRPSGSFAFEFYINPRYTTDGPGGYVTAGTILHMSSSYALSMVTGSSRNIDERPDGFRLMLQLSHSADIPPSDISLNVLNNARPAPQDLVFLSDDNSLRLNTWHYCCVRWGGTDDIQDSTGSFYIDEEEKGSFDLVPTFLQQSDWITKEAYSDNVAAGDPDALFVGNFWEGGNCTNPGVADDSFIAQFFNPTIAKRDGLENFYGGVSSGIPEPEGYTFRHPLNAEIHELKVYNAYRNDEDILSASLYGIENVKTEPHLLFYVPPFFVKDTNTREIFQTPFQTAMGNTNDPFNVALSFGVGGHYLNLENFVKDFVRGSFPRLLNLTGSTINDSTGWVSCNGFLFATGSVRKRNLTILPCDNGRLLPNFSLLEQAVTSSESLSLFVNDLGVKTLSMVSLNNLLSTGSDSFPGLLNSDDPNSISAFLAGSTPDDPSLPAGSVLTIFNRTKDPSSNEVVFFDASNLFYGNKIDPGSYTLTDTSVTGSGGRVRITLKDNKRGSLYRADCTGSHPNWSSVGTLLYDEGLAVVKTPLIPRFGVDQFEVKMTGQQHIYVLQMNIPAEANSLNRSENPAYKSLTPSDLDADMESAFVYVTNINLLDENLNVICKSNFAQAIVKREDDRFMVRVRLDF
;
A
#
# COMPACT_ATOMS: atom_id res chain seq x y z
N MET A 1 -40.62 -14.54 51.56
CA MET A 1 -40.59 -14.32 50.11
C MET A 1 -41.79 -13.46 49.77
N ALA A 2 -41.66 -12.48 48.88
CA ALA A 2 -42.79 -11.69 48.39
C ALA A 2 -42.87 -11.87 46.87
N LEU A 3 -44.08 -12.14 46.37
CA LEU A 3 -44.34 -12.38 44.95
C LEU A 3 -44.97 -11.13 44.35
N PHE A 4 -44.42 -10.66 43.24
CA PHE A 4 -44.90 -9.48 42.52
C PHE A 4 -45.18 -9.87 41.06
N LYS A 5 -46.40 -9.62 40.58
CA LYS A 5 -46.77 -9.86 39.19
C LYS A 5 -46.33 -8.66 38.34
N LEU A 6 -45.54 -8.92 37.32
CA LEU A 6 -45.10 -7.89 36.37
C LEU A 6 -46.05 -7.84 35.17
N ASP A 7 -46.69 -6.69 34.97
CA ASP A 7 -47.43 -6.37 33.76
C ASP A 7 -46.50 -5.92 32.62
N LYS A 8 -47.02 -5.93 31.38
CA LYS A 8 -46.26 -5.57 30.17
C LYS A 8 -45.62 -4.18 30.21
N THR A 9 -46.16 -3.25 31.01
CA THR A 9 -45.63 -1.89 31.17
C THR A 9 -44.27 -1.83 31.87
N TYR A 10 -43.87 -2.89 32.57
CA TYR A 10 -42.58 -2.99 33.25
C TYR A 10 -41.46 -3.55 32.37
N PHE A 11 -41.79 -4.04 31.18
CA PHE A 11 -40.84 -4.57 30.22
C PHE A 11 -40.55 -3.51 29.17
N ASP A 12 -39.28 -3.20 29.01
CA ASP A 12 -38.78 -2.35 27.95
C ASP A 12 -37.80 -3.17 27.10
N SER A 13 -38.00 -3.15 25.79
CA SER A 13 -37.14 -3.84 24.84
C SER A 13 -36.52 -2.79 23.93
N PHE A 14 -35.20 -2.63 24.02
CA PHE A 14 -34.48 -1.71 23.17
C PHE A 14 -33.24 -2.37 22.59
N LYS A 15 -32.75 -1.75 21.51
CA LYS A 15 -31.60 -2.23 20.78
C LYS A 15 -30.41 -1.31 21.05
N VAL A 16 -29.28 -1.89 21.41
CA VAL A 16 -28.01 -1.18 21.57
C VAL A 16 -27.10 -1.54 20.40
N LEU A 17 -26.57 -0.52 19.71
CA LEU A 17 -25.53 -0.72 18.72
C LEU A 17 -24.18 -0.73 19.44
N ALA A 18 -23.61 -1.92 19.62
CA ALA A 18 -22.24 -2.07 20.10
C ALA A 18 -21.26 -1.88 18.94
N LYS A 19 -20.16 -1.17 19.21
CA LYS A 19 -19.08 -0.92 18.26
C LYS A 19 -17.76 -1.53 18.75
N PRO A 20 -17.58 -2.86 18.67
CA PRO A 20 -16.34 -3.50 19.09
C PRO A 20 -15.18 -2.99 18.25
N LYS A 21 -14.14 -2.48 18.89
CA LYS A 21 -12.88 -2.07 18.23
C LYS A 21 -11.90 -3.22 18.29
N ARG A 22 -11.34 -3.61 17.14
CA ARG A 22 -10.35 -4.68 17.03
C ARG A 22 -9.12 -4.21 16.27
N THR A 23 -7.99 -4.78 16.67
CA THR A 23 -6.70 -4.63 16.00
C THR A 23 -6.09 -6.00 15.92
N PHE A 24 -5.76 -6.43 14.71
CA PHE A 24 -5.04 -7.66 14.44
C PHE A 24 -3.72 -7.28 13.80
N THR A 25 -2.62 -7.89 14.26
CA THR A 25 -1.31 -7.75 13.63
C THR A 25 -0.75 -9.13 13.34
N SER A 26 -0.08 -9.28 12.21
CA SER A 26 0.72 -10.45 11.90
C SER A 26 2.11 -9.98 11.54
N SER A 27 3.12 -10.63 12.09
CA SER A 27 4.52 -10.38 11.79
C SER A 27 5.25 -11.71 11.72
N SER A 28 6.13 -11.84 10.74
CA SER A 28 7.07 -12.96 10.61
C SER A 28 7.98 -13.13 11.85
N LEU A 29 8.22 -12.06 12.63
CA LEU A 29 9.10 -12.08 13.81
C LEU A 29 8.36 -12.43 15.10
N SER A 30 7.20 -11.81 15.36
CA SER A 30 6.47 -11.94 16.63
C SER A 30 5.26 -12.89 16.57
N GLY A 31 4.90 -13.38 15.37
CA GLY A 31 3.67 -14.11 15.14
C GLY A 31 2.42 -13.21 15.19
N PRO A 32 1.22 -13.81 15.01
CA PRO A 32 -0.04 -13.07 15.03
C PRO A 32 -0.44 -12.65 16.45
N THR A 33 -0.93 -11.41 16.60
CA THR A 33 -1.54 -10.90 17.82
C THR A 33 -2.88 -10.23 17.53
N GLY A 34 -3.80 -10.24 18.52
CA GLY A 34 -5.16 -9.71 18.33
C GLY A 34 -6.15 -10.71 17.73
N SER A 35 -5.81 -12.00 17.72
CA SER A 35 -6.70 -13.11 17.38
C SER A 35 -7.91 -13.18 18.33
N VAL A 36 -9.03 -13.68 17.81
CA VAL A 36 -10.29 -13.76 18.56
C VAL A 36 -10.57 -15.21 18.92
N LYS A 37 -10.83 -15.47 20.20
CA LYS A 37 -11.24 -16.81 20.64
C LYS A 37 -12.60 -17.17 20.04
N VAL A 38 -12.71 -18.38 19.50
CA VAL A 38 -13.98 -18.91 18.96
C VAL A 38 -15.02 -19.03 20.08
N PHE A 39 -14.57 -19.41 21.27
CA PHE A 39 -15.43 -19.60 22.43
C PHE A 39 -15.21 -18.43 23.42
N PRO A 40 -16.25 -17.61 23.70
CA PRO A 40 -16.12 -16.45 24.56
C PRO A 40 -15.93 -16.83 26.04
N LEU A 41 -16.54 -17.93 26.47
CA LEU A 41 -16.44 -18.46 27.82
C LEU A 41 -15.41 -19.59 27.83
N THR A 42 -14.21 -19.29 28.33
CA THR A 42 -13.15 -20.29 28.52
C THR A 42 -12.77 -20.31 30.00
N SER A 43 -12.70 -21.50 30.59
CA SER A 43 -12.31 -21.68 32.00
C SER A 43 -11.10 -22.59 32.07
N LEU A 44 -10.19 -22.29 33.00
CA LEU A 44 -9.07 -23.17 33.34
C LEU A 44 -9.53 -24.54 33.85
N GLY A 45 -10.75 -24.62 34.40
CA GLY A 45 -11.35 -25.85 34.89
C GLY A 45 -12.04 -26.70 33.83
N MET A 46 -12.20 -26.22 32.58
CA MET A 46 -12.82 -27.02 31.52
C MET A 46 -11.82 -28.03 30.95
N LYS A 47 -12.07 -29.30 31.26
CA LYS A 47 -11.34 -30.45 30.75
C LYS A 47 -12.09 -31.10 29.58
N GLU A 48 -11.37 -31.72 28.67
CA GLU A 48 -11.96 -32.48 27.57
C GLU A 48 -11.84 -33.96 27.86
N ILE A 49 -12.97 -34.64 27.82
CA ILE A 49 -13.03 -36.11 27.90
C ILE A 49 -13.05 -36.57 26.45
N PRO A 50 -12.01 -37.27 25.96
CA PRO A 50 -12.02 -37.80 24.60
C PRO A 50 -13.26 -38.66 24.39
N ALA A 51 -13.90 -38.54 23.23
CA ALA A 51 -15.01 -39.40 22.87
C ALA A 51 -14.51 -40.85 22.86
N ASP A 52 -15.19 -41.70 23.61
CA ASP A 52 -14.91 -43.13 23.74
C ASP A 52 -15.30 -43.83 22.44
N ASN A 53 -14.50 -43.63 21.39
CA ASN A 53 -14.55 -44.46 20.20
C ASN A 53 -13.80 -45.73 20.58
N GLY A 54 -14.53 -46.71 21.10
CA GLY A 54 -13.96 -48.03 21.41
C GLY A 54 -13.13 -48.55 20.22
N ASP A 55 -12.14 -49.38 20.53
CA ASP A 55 -11.40 -50.11 19.50
C ASP A 55 -12.38 -50.81 18.54
N GLU A 56 -11.94 -51.18 17.32
CA GLU A 56 -12.77 -51.81 16.26
C GLU A 56 -13.61 -53.02 16.73
N ASP A 57 -13.37 -53.54 17.94
CA ASP A 57 -14.06 -54.65 18.61
C ASP A 57 -15.06 -54.23 19.73
N GLY A 58 -15.33 -52.93 19.92
CA GLY A 58 -16.35 -52.43 20.86
C GLY A 58 -16.05 -52.64 22.35
N ALA A 59 -14.79 -52.93 22.71
CA ALA A 59 -14.36 -53.00 24.10
C ALA A 59 -14.10 -51.58 24.66
N PRO A 60 -14.66 -51.21 25.82
CA PRO A 60 -14.36 -49.92 26.45
C PRO A 60 -12.89 -49.91 26.90
N ILE A 61 -12.19 -48.81 26.63
CA ILE A 61 -10.81 -48.61 27.10
C ILE A 61 -10.85 -48.58 28.64
N SER A 62 -10.08 -49.46 29.28
CA SER A 62 -10.13 -49.70 30.74
C SER A 62 -9.76 -48.48 31.61
N ASP A 63 -9.17 -47.45 31.00
CA ASP A 63 -8.57 -46.30 31.69
C ASP A 63 -9.29 -44.98 31.40
N SER A 64 -10.53 -45.02 30.90
CA SER A 64 -11.31 -43.79 30.70
C SER A 64 -11.70 -43.13 32.03
N LEU A 65 -11.76 -41.78 32.05
CA LEU A 65 -12.21 -40.99 33.20
C LEU A 65 -13.59 -41.41 33.72
N GLU A 66 -14.47 -41.83 32.81
CA GLU A 66 -15.81 -42.31 33.13
C GLU A 66 -15.78 -43.72 33.75
N THR A 67 -14.88 -44.59 33.29
CA THR A 67 -14.66 -45.92 33.88
C THR A 67 -14.20 -45.80 35.34
N ILE A 68 -13.22 -44.93 35.61
CA ILE A 68 -12.71 -44.66 36.97
C ILE A 68 -13.82 -44.08 37.88
N ARG A 69 -14.67 -43.20 37.33
CA ARG A 69 -15.83 -42.65 38.05
C ARG A 69 -16.84 -43.74 38.39
N LEU A 70 -17.16 -44.61 37.43
CA LEU A 70 -18.12 -45.69 37.61
C LEU A 70 -17.62 -46.73 38.62
N ASP A 71 -16.33 -47.02 38.64
CA ASP A 71 -15.74 -47.96 39.58
C ASP A 71 -15.75 -47.40 41.01
N ALA A 72 -15.47 -46.10 41.20
CA ALA A 72 -15.67 -45.44 42.50
C ALA A 72 -17.13 -45.52 43.00
N VAL A 73 -18.11 -45.41 42.08
CA VAL A 73 -19.54 -45.56 42.40
C VAL A 73 -19.90 -47.02 42.74
N LYS A 74 -19.33 -48.01 42.04
CA LYS A 74 -19.53 -49.43 42.35
C LYS A 74 -18.96 -49.78 43.73
N GLU A 75 -17.75 -49.31 44.04
CA GLU A 75 -17.12 -49.52 45.35
C GLU A 75 -17.94 -48.90 46.49
N PHE A 76 -18.50 -47.70 46.28
CA PHE A 76 -19.42 -47.07 47.22
C PHE A 76 -20.65 -47.93 47.49
N ASN A 77 -21.30 -48.41 46.42
CA ASN A 77 -22.50 -49.25 46.54
C ASN A 77 -22.20 -50.63 47.13
N ALA A 78 -20.95 -51.12 47.03
CA ALA A 78 -20.49 -52.36 47.61
C ALA A 78 -20.03 -52.23 49.09
N GLY A 79 -20.05 -51.01 49.66
CA GLY A 79 -19.63 -50.76 51.05
C GLY A 79 -18.11 -50.81 51.27
N VAL A 80 -17.32 -50.67 50.20
CA VAL A 80 -15.85 -50.64 50.24
C VAL A 80 -15.37 -49.21 50.53
N PRO A 81 -14.27 -48.99 51.27
CA PRO A 81 -13.71 -47.65 51.49
C PRO A 81 -13.34 -46.97 50.16
N THR A 82 -14.01 -45.88 49.82
CA THR A 82 -13.88 -45.19 48.52
C THR A 82 -12.78 -44.13 48.46
N THR A 83 -12.01 -43.95 49.54
CA THR A 83 -11.03 -42.85 49.62
C THR A 83 -9.95 -42.97 48.53
N GLY A 84 -9.47 -44.19 48.24
CA GLY A 84 -8.46 -44.42 47.22
C GLY A 84 -8.97 -44.19 45.79
N SER A 85 -10.17 -44.68 45.47
CA SER A 85 -10.79 -44.55 44.15
C SER A 85 -11.25 -43.12 43.86
N VAL A 86 -11.69 -42.37 44.87
CA VAL A 86 -11.99 -40.93 44.73
C VAL A 86 -10.72 -40.12 44.52
N ILE A 87 -9.62 -40.42 45.21
CA ILE A 87 -8.32 -39.76 44.98
C ILE A 87 -7.83 -40.05 43.55
N ALA A 88 -7.89 -41.30 43.10
CA ALA A 88 -7.51 -41.68 41.75
C ALA A 88 -8.35 -40.96 40.68
N TYR A 89 -9.66 -40.81 40.90
CA TYR A 89 -10.52 -40.02 40.03
C TYR A 89 -10.12 -38.54 40.01
N MET A 90 -9.88 -37.93 41.17
CA MET A 90 -9.50 -36.51 41.25
C MET A 90 -8.13 -36.24 40.61
N ASP A 91 -7.17 -37.15 40.78
CA ASP A 91 -5.86 -37.07 40.14
C ASP A 91 -5.98 -37.20 38.62
N ALA A 92 -6.81 -38.13 38.13
CA ALA A 92 -7.11 -38.29 36.69
C ALA A 92 -7.80 -37.05 36.08
N VAL A 93 -8.72 -36.40 36.83
CA VAL A 93 -9.35 -35.14 36.41
C VAL A 93 -8.33 -34.01 36.33
N HIS A 94 -7.40 -33.95 37.29
CA HIS A 94 -6.35 -32.92 37.29
C HIS A 94 -5.34 -33.12 36.15
N SER A 95 -4.94 -34.37 35.87
CA SER A 95 -4.02 -34.72 34.79
C SER A 95 -4.64 -34.64 33.40
N ALA A 96 -5.96 -34.62 33.27
CA ALA A 96 -6.65 -34.50 31.98
C ALA A 96 -6.24 -33.22 31.23
N SER A 97 -6.14 -33.32 29.90
CA SER A 97 -5.86 -32.17 29.04
C SER A 97 -6.96 -31.11 29.15
N THR A 98 -6.57 -29.84 29.19
CA THR A 98 -7.52 -28.73 29.03
C THR A 98 -8.16 -28.81 27.65
N THR A 99 -9.42 -28.42 27.54
CA THR A 99 -10.12 -28.53 26.25
C THR A 99 -9.45 -27.72 25.14
N GLY A 100 -9.33 -28.31 23.96
CA GLY A 100 -8.83 -27.61 22.77
C GLY A 100 -9.71 -26.43 22.38
N LYS A 101 -10.98 -26.39 22.83
CA LYS A 101 -11.88 -25.23 22.69
C LYS A 101 -11.33 -23.97 23.35
N ARG A 102 -10.50 -24.09 24.39
CA ARG A 102 -9.90 -22.95 25.09
C ARG A 102 -8.99 -22.14 24.19
N ASP A 103 -8.21 -22.85 23.37
CA ASP A 103 -7.11 -22.27 22.61
C ASP A 103 -7.46 -22.09 21.12
N LYS A 104 -8.65 -22.55 20.69
CA LYS A 104 -9.19 -22.28 19.35
C LYS A 104 -9.43 -20.78 19.15
N GLN A 105 -8.65 -20.20 18.26
CA GLN A 105 -8.70 -18.79 17.87
C GLN A 105 -8.88 -18.66 16.37
N VAL A 106 -9.42 -17.52 15.95
CA VAL A 106 -9.57 -17.11 14.56
C VAL A 106 -8.74 -15.86 14.34
N GLU A 107 -8.05 -15.85 13.21
CA GLU A 107 -7.16 -14.79 12.77
C GLU A 107 -7.73 -14.13 11.52
N VAL A 108 -7.20 -12.97 11.15
CA VAL A 108 -7.48 -12.39 9.83
C VAL A 108 -6.61 -13.14 8.83
N LEU A 109 -7.25 -13.85 7.90
CA LEU A 109 -6.56 -14.66 6.90
C LEU A 109 -6.08 -13.75 5.76
N ARG A 110 -4.76 -13.73 5.54
CA ARG A 110 -4.17 -13.17 4.33
C ARG A 110 -3.88 -14.30 3.34
N PHE A 111 -4.33 -14.17 2.10
CA PHE A 111 -3.96 -15.11 1.04
C PHE A 111 -3.75 -14.43 -0.32
N GLU A 112 -2.99 -15.09 -1.18
CA GLU A 112 -2.73 -14.73 -2.58
C GLU A 112 -3.21 -15.87 -3.50
N PRO A 113 -3.59 -15.60 -4.75
CA PRO A 113 -3.92 -16.66 -5.70
C PRO A 113 -2.77 -17.65 -5.87
N SER A 114 -3.06 -18.95 -5.78
CA SER A 114 -2.06 -20.00 -5.96
C SER A 114 -1.70 -20.24 -7.44
N PHE A 115 -0.46 -20.66 -7.69
CA PHE A 115 0.02 -21.06 -9.02
C PHE A 115 -0.50 -22.42 -9.52
N LYS A 116 -1.27 -23.11 -8.68
CA LYS A 116 -1.98 -24.36 -8.97
C LYS A 116 -3.47 -24.12 -8.74
N PHE A 117 -4.32 -24.94 -9.33
CA PHE A 117 -5.75 -24.87 -9.07
C PHE A 117 -6.04 -25.36 -7.65
N THR A 118 -6.47 -24.46 -6.77
CA THR A 118 -6.78 -24.75 -5.35
C THR A 118 -8.09 -24.10 -4.92
N SER A 119 -8.46 -24.27 -3.64
CA SER A 119 -9.57 -23.53 -3.04
C SER A 119 -9.42 -22.01 -3.17
N ASP A 120 -8.20 -21.47 -3.20
CA ASP A 120 -7.98 -20.03 -3.30
C ASP A 120 -8.26 -19.50 -4.71
N THR A 121 -8.02 -20.32 -5.74
CA THR A 121 -8.46 -20.02 -7.11
C THR A 121 -9.99 -19.92 -7.18
N LEU A 122 -10.71 -20.83 -6.50
CA LEU A 122 -12.17 -20.77 -6.41
C LEU A 122 -12.65 -19.55 -5.62
N ARG A 123 -11.99 -19.20 -4.51
CA ARG A 123 -12.31 -18.01 -3.72
C ARG A 123 -12.18 -16.74 -4.54
N LYS A 124 -11.05 -16.55 -5.25
CA LYS A 124 -10.85 -15.42 -6.19
C LYS A 124 -12.01 -15.35 -7.19
N ARG A 125 -12.34 -16.48 -7.85
CA ARG A 125 -13.41 -16.53 -8.85
C ARG A 125 -14.78 -16.19 -8.27
N VAL A 126 -15.11 -16.64 -7.06
CA VAL A 126 -16.36 -16.26 -6.39
C VAL A 126 -16.40 -14.77 -6.09
N ILE A 127 -15.29 -14.20 -5.63
CA ILE A 127 -15.20 -12.76 -5.35
C ILE A 127 -15.42 -11.95 -6.63
N GLU A 128 -14.70 -12.29 -7.70
CA GLU A 128 -14.73 -11.59 -8.98
C GLU A 128 -16.07 -11.78 -9.72
N SER A 129 -16.55 -13.01 -9.84
CA SER A 129 -17.72 -13.35 -10.67
C SER A 129 -19.07 -13.30 -9.95
N VAL A 130 -19.08 -13.31 -8.60
CA VAL A 130 -20.33 -13.33 -7.82
C VAL A 130 -20.43 -12.12 -6.91
N LEU A 131 -19.48 -11.94 -5.98
CA LEU A 131 -19.58 -10.88 -4.96
C LEU A 131 -19.47 -9.48 -5.58
N PHE A 132 -18.49 -9.26 -6.47
CA PHE A 132 -18.29 -7.95 -7.09
C PHE A 132 -19.53 -7.52 -7.90
N PRO A 133 -20.10 -8.33 -8.81
CA PRO A 133 -21.35 -8.00 -9.50
C PRO A 133 -22.52 -7.73 -8.55
N PHE A 134 -22.68 -8.53 -7.48
CA PHE A 134 -23.74 -8.33 -6.48
C PHE A 134 -23.61 -6.98 -5.76
N TYR A 135 -22.41 -6.70 -5.22
CA TYR A 135 -22.14 -5.49 -4.46
C TYR A 135 -21.92 -4.24 -5.31
N ARG A 136 -21.74 -4.37 -6.64
CA ARG A 136 -21.62 -3.24 -7.57
C ARG A 136 -22.83 -2.31 -7.53
N SER A 137 -24.03 -2.85 -7.32
CA SER A 137 -25.25 -2.05 -7.14
C SER A 137 -25.21 -1.14 -5.90
N LYS A 138 -24.44 -1.52 -4.87
CA LYS A 138 -24.33 -0.83 -3.58
C LYS A 138 -23.12 0.10 -3.51
N TYR A 139 -21.97 -0.34 -4.02
CA TYR A 139 -20.70 0.37 -3.90
C TYR A 139 -20.26 1.05 -5.21
N GLY A 140 -20.73 0.59 -6.37
CA GLY A 140 -20.40 1.16 -7.67
C GLY A 140 -18.99 0.79 -8.14
N ALA A 141 -18.24 1.79 -8.61
CA ALA A 141 -16.92 1.67 -9.23
C ALA A 141 -15.85 0.87 -8.45
N PRO A 142 -15.81 0.84 -7.10
CA PRO A 142 -14.85 0.02 -6.36
C PRO A 142 -15.00 -1.48 -6.61
N CYS A 143 -16.17 -1.97 -7.02
CA CYS A 143 -16.42 -3.38 -7.34
C CYS A 143 -16.11 -3.72 -8.82
N ASN A 144 -15.03 -3.15 -9.34
CA ASN A 144 -14.42 -3.55 -10.62
C ASN A 144 -13.07 -4.23 -10.36
N TRP A 145 -12.67 -5.16 -11.21
CA TRP A 145 -11.34 -5.77 -11.15
C TRP A 145 -10.29 -4.85 -11.79
N SER A 146 -10.09 -3.69 -11.16
CA SER A 146 -9.24 -2.61 -11.65
C SER A 146 -8.68 -1.76 -10.51
N PHE A 147 -7.71 -0.91 -10.83
CA PHE A 147 -7.18 0.13 -9.95
C PHE A 147 -7.25 1.51 -10.63
N THR A 148 -7.21 2.59 -9.84
CA THR A 148 -7.19 3.96 -10.37
C THR A 148 -5.81 4.30 -10.92
N ASN A 149 -5.74 4.90 -12.11
CA ASN A 149 -4.51 5.29 -12.79
C ASN A 149 -3.85 6.55 -12.18
N TYR A 150 -3.79 6.64 -10.86
CA TYR A 150 -3.23 7.78 -10.14
C TYR A 150 -2.02 7.33 -9.32
N SER A 151 -0.83 7.63 -9.83
CA SER A 151 0.44 7.11 -9.31
C SER A 151 1.44 8.23 -9.08
N THR A 152 2.51 7.93 -8.36
CA THR A 152 3.64 8.83 -8.09
C THR A 152 4.95 8.10 -8.29
N ILE A 153 5.98 8.83 -8.71
CA ILE A 153 7.35 8.32 -8.82
C ILE A 153 8.01 8.44 -7.44
N ASN A 154 8.38 7.31 -6.88
CA ASN A 154 8.96 7.18 -5.57
C ASN A 154 10.48 6.98 -5.66
N PHE A 155 11.23 8.01 -5.33
CA PHE A 155 12.67 7.92 -5.14
C PHE A 155 12.96 7.73 -3.65
N PHE A 156 13.71 6.68 -3.33
CA PHE A 156 14.07 6.32 -1.95
C PHE A 156 15.51 5.82 -1.88
N THR A 157 16.06 5.70 -0.70
CA THR A 157 17.41 5.14 -0.48
C THR A 157 17.33 4.03 0.56
N GLY A 158 18.24 3.05 0.48
CA GLY A 158 18.31 1.94 1.44
C GLY A 158 19.40 0.95 1.08
N ASP A 159 19.81 0.12 2.04
CA ASP A 159 20.97 -0.78 1.90
C ASP A 159 20.74 -1.91 0.89
N GLU A 160 19.47 -2.23 0.62
CA GLU A 160 19.06 -3.33 -0.25
C GLU A 160 18.76 -2.89 -1.70
N VAL A 161 18.90 -1.59 -2.00
CA VAL A 161 18.59 -1.01 -3.31
C VAL A 161 19.75 -0.14 -3.82
N PRO A 162 19.98 -0.06 -5.14
CA PRO A 162 21.00 0.82 -5.71
C PRO A 162 20.73 2.30 -5.38
N SER A 163 21.78 3.04 -5.01
CA SER A 163 21.77 4.48 -4.79
C SER A 163 22.05 5.31 -6.05
N ASP A 164 22.52 4.67 -7.11
CA ASP A 164 22.91 5.23 -8.39
C ASP A 164 21.82 5.02 -9.48
N SER A 165 20.58 4.72 -9.06
CA SER A 165 19.43 4.63 -9.97
C SER A 165 18.99 6.00 -10.47
N VAL A 166 18.63 6.10 -11.75
CA VAL A 166 18.21 7.37 -12.39
C VAL A 166 17.35 7.09 -13.64
N LEU A 167 16.42 7.99 -13.94
CA LEU A 167 15.70 8.02 -15.21
C LEU A 167 16.43 9.00 -16.15
N ILE A 168 16.86 8.54 -17.31
CA ILE A 168 17.66 9.34 -18.25
C ILE A 168 16.85 9.55 -19.53
N TYR A 169 16.30 10.74 -19.72
CA TYR A 169 15.56 11.09 -20.93
C TYR A 169 16.52 11.62 -21.99
N PRO A 170 16.49 11.08 -23.22
CA PRO A 170 17.37 11.54 -24.28
C PRO A 170 16.99 12.95 -24.73
N ALA A 171 17.98 13.83 -24.85
CA ALA A 171 17.81 15.19 -25.33
C ALA A 171 18.61 15.39 -26.62
N SER A 172 17.99 15.16 -27.78
CA SER A 172 18.65 15.39 -29.07
C SER A 172 18.65 16.85 -29.48
N SER A 173 19.69 17.25 -30.19
CA SER A 173 19.83 18.53 -30.90
C SER A 173 19.53 18.30 -32.38
N SER A 174 18.26 18.38 -32.78
CA SER A 174 17.88 18.17 -34.18
C SER A 174 17.98 19.47 -34.98
N GLY A 175 19.16 19.80 -35.52
CA GLY A 175 19.39 20.77 -36.62
C GLY A 175 18.92 22.23 -36.43
N ASP A 176 18.27 22.53 -35.31
CA ASP A 176 17.82 23.84 -34.86
C ASP A 176 18.57 24.12 -33.55
N THR A 177 18.97 25.35 -33.31
CA THR A 177 19.90 25.76 -32.23
C THR A 177 19.33 25.58 -30.80
N SER A 178 18.25 24.82 -30.62
CA SER A 178 17.56 24.56 -29.36
C SER A 178 17.69 23.09 -28.94
N THR A 179 18.42 22.83 -27.85
CA THR A 179 18.54 21.49 -27.26
C THR A 179 17.23 21.08 -26.57
N THR A 180 16.76 19.86 -26.83
CA THR A 180 15.54 19.29 -26.23
C THR A 180 15.59 19.38 -24.69
N TYR A 181 14.53 19.90 -24.05
CA TYR A 181 14.40 20.12 -22.58
C TYR A 181 15.21 21.29 -21.97
N ARG A 182 15.96 22.05 -22.76
CA ARG A 182 16.64 23.27 -22.30
C ARG A 182 15.76 24.51 -22.58
N PRO A 183 15.37 25.28 -21.57
CA PRO A 183 14.76 26.58 -21.78
C PRO A 183 15.74 27.54 -22.47
N SER A 184 15.24 28.36 -23.39
CA SER A 184 16.00 29.33 -24.18
C SER A 184 15.71 30.79 -23.80
N GLY A 185 14.93 31.02 -22.75
CA GLY A 185 14.52 32.34 -22.29
C GLY A 185 13.90 32.27 -20.90
N SER A 186 12.74 32.91 -20.71
CA SER A 186 11.95 32.70 -19.49
C SER A 186 11.61 31.22 -19.30
N PHE A 187 11.57 30.78 -18.04
CA PHE A 187 11.35 29.37 -17.73
C PHE A 187 10.52 29.18 -16.47
N ALA A 188 9.94 27.98 -16.36
CA ALA A 188 9.36 27.50 -15.12
C ALA A 188 9.54 25.99 -14.96
N PHE A 189 9.89 25.56 -13.75
CA PHE A 189 9.89 24.17 -13.32
C PHE A 189 8.72 23.96 -12.37
N GLU A 190 7.75 23.10 -12.75
CA GLU A 190 6.57 22.82 -11.93
C GLU A 190 6.50 21.33 -11.58
N PHE A 191 6.17 21.02 -10.32
CA PHE A 191 5.97 19.64 -9.88
C PHE A 191 5.30 19.61 -8.50
N TYR A 192 4.73 18.46 -8.18
CA TYR A 192 4.40 18.09 -6.80
C TYR A 192 5.54 17.26 -6.20
N ILE A 193 5.92 17.58 -4.97
CA ILE A 193 6.91 16.81 -4.20
C ILE A 193 6.40 16.52 -2.79
N ASN A 194 6.71 15.33 -2.29
CA ASN A 194 6.53 14.95 -0.90
C ASN A 194 7.86 14.41 -0.35
N PRO A 195 8.57 15.18 0.50
CA PRO A 195 9.74 14.69 1.23
C PRO A 195 9.30 13.54 2.15
N ARG A 196 9.40 12.30 1.66
CA ARG A 196 8.78 11.14 2.31
C ARG A 196 9.67 10.51 3.37
N TYR A 197 10.98 10.54 3.15
CA TYR A 197 11.95 9.81 3.94
C TYR A 197 12.90 10.77 4.66
N THR A 198 13.43 10.32 5.79
CA THR A 198 14.41 11.07 6.60
C THR A 198 15.58 10.16 6.95
N THR A 199 16.56 10.67 7.71
CA THR A 199 17.75 9.92 8.11
C THR A 199 17.42 8.73 9.03
N ASP A 200 18.20 7.65 8.94
CA ASP A 200 18.03 6.47 9.80
C ASP A 200 18.43 6.75 11.26
N GLY A 201 19.39 7.66 11.45
CA GLY A 201 19.88 8.10 12.76
C GLY A 201 19.47 9.53 13.12
N PRO A 202 19.42 9.87 14.42
CA PRO A 202 19.26 11.25 14.90
C PRO A 202 20.47 12.10 14.55
N GLY A 203 20.28 13.41 14.35
CA GLY A 203 21.38 14.37 14.16
C GLY A 203 22.06 14.35 12.78
N GLY A 204 21.65 13.48 11.86
CA GLY A 204 22.15 13.44 10.48
C GLY A 204 21.58 14.55 9.61
N TYR A 205 22.31 14.91 8.55
CA TYR A 205 21.77 15.69 7.43
C TYR A 205 21.29 14.71 6.36
N VAL A 206 20.16 15.03 5.70
CA VAL A 206 19.78 14.31 4.48
C VAL A 206 20.67 14.84 3.35
N THR A 207 21.40 13.94 2.70
CA THR A 207 22.16 14.22 1.47
C THR A 207 21.26 14.93 0.47
N ALA A 208 21.78 15.95 -0.23
CA ALA A 208 20.99 16.63 -1.25
C ALA A 208 20.53 15.63 -2.31
N GLY A 209 19.22 15.64 -2.61
CA GLY A 209 18.60 14.75 -3.58
C GLY A 209 18.11 15.52 -4.80
N THR A 210 18.55 15.13 -5.98
CA THR A 210 18.30 15.90 -7.21
C THR A 210 17.00 15.46 -7.90
N ILE A 211 16.15 16.43 -8.21
CA ILE A 211 14.85 16.22 -8.87
C ILE A 211 15.05 16.17 -10.38
N LEU A 212 15.66 17.22 -10.93
CA LEU A 212 15.97 17.39 -12.35
C LEU A 212 17.41 17.84 -12.50
N HIS A 213 18.13 17.30 -13.48
CA HIS A 213 19.45 17.77 -13.83
C HIS A 213 19.72 17.61 -15.31
N MET A 214 20.17 18.69 -15.94
CA MET A 214 20.73 18.71 -17.28
C MET A 214 22.10 19.38 -17.17
N SER A 215 23.16 18.62 -17.45
CA SER A 215 24.55 19.05 -17.23
C SER A 215 24.82 20.37 -17.95
N SER A 216 25.59 21.25 -17.28
CA SER A 216 25.93 22.58 -17.78
C SER A 216 24.73 23.47 -18.15
N SER A 217 23.52 23.14 -17.68
CA SER A 217 22.30 23.92 -17.93
C SER A 217 21.57 24.25 -16.64
N TYR A 218 21.01 23.26 -15.95
CA TYR A 218 20.31 23.47 -14.69
C TYR A 218 20.31 22.21 -13.82
N ALA A 219 20.33 22.40 -12.50
CA ALA A 219 20.06 21.37 -11.52
C ALA A 219 19.05 21.89 -10.51
N LEU A 220 17.98 21.12 -10.26
CA LEU A 220 17.01 21.40 -9.22
C LEU A 220 17.04 20.28 -8.20
N SER A 221 17.40 20.62 -6.96
CA SER A 221 17.61 19.66 -5.88
C SER A 221 16.82 20.02 -4.63
N MET A 222 16.42 18.99 -3.89
CA MET A 222 15.87 19.11 -2.54
C MET A 222 17.01 19.00 -1.52
N VAL A 223 17.08 19.96 -0.59
CA VAL A 223 18.11 20.01 0.45
C VAL A 223 17.50 20.15 1.84
N THR A 224 18.27 19.76 2.85
CA THR A 224 17.83 19.78 4.25
C THR A 224 17.60 21.21 4.75
N GLY A 225 16.48 21.44 5.45
CA GLY A 225 16.20 22.71 6.16
C GLY A 225 16.81 22.74 7.57
N SER A 226 16.59 23.82 8.32
CA SER A 226 17.04 23.90 9.73
C SER A 226 16.13 23.16 10.73
N SER A 227 14.87 22.88 10.38
CA SER A 227 13.88 22.27 11.27
C SER A 227 14.19 20.81 11.57
N ARG A 228 13.99 20.41 12.83
CA ARG A 228 14.20 19.05 13.33
C ARG A 228 13.00 18.62 14.18
N ASN A 229 12.63 17.34 14.10
CA ASN A 229 11.59 16.75 14.93
C ASN A 229 12.10 16.43 16.35
N ILE A 230 11.23 15.83 17.19
CA ILE A 230 11.55 15.44 18.56
C ILE A 230 12.71 14.43 18.68
N ASP A 231 12.96 13.66 17.62
CA ASP A 231 14.02 12.67 17.54
C ASP A 231 15.29 13.24 16.88
N GLU A 232 15.41 14.57 16.78
CA GLU A 232 16.52 15.30 16.15
C GLU A 232 16.74 14.95 14.67
N ARG A 233 15.72 14.45 13.98
CA ARG A 233 15.75 14.16 12.54
C ARG A 233 15.22 15.35 11.73
N PRO A 234 15.76 15.61 10.53
CA PRO A 234 15.20 16.60 9.62
C PRO A 234 13.71 16.38 9.33
N ASP A 235 12.90 17.40 9.60
CA ASP A 235 11.47 17.44 9.28
C ASP A 235 11.05 18.64 8.41
N GLY A 236 12.00 19.52 8.12
CA GLY A 236 11.87 20.62 7.15
C GLY A 236 12.93 20.53 6.07
N PHE A 237 12.55 20.91 4.85
CA PHE A 237 13.37 20.88 3.65
C PHE A 237 13.17 22.17 2.84
N ARG A 238 14.04 22.41 1.87
CA ARG A 238 13.96 23.56 0.94
C ARG A 238 14.47 23.17 -0.43
N LEU A 239 14.22 24.00 -1.44
CA LEU A 239 14.67 23.78 -2.81
C LEU A 239 15.98 24.54 -3.09
N MET A 240 16.81 23.96 -3.95
CA MET A 240 18.04 24.54 -4.47
C MET A 240 18.02 24.49 -6.00
N LEU A 241 18.05 25.67 -6.62
CA LEU A 241 18.23 25.84 -8.05
C LEU A 241 19.70 26.18 -8.33
N GLN A 242 20.31 25.46 -9.26
CA GLN A 242 21.64 25.72 -9.79
C GLN A 242 21.51 25.93 -11.30
N LEU A 243 22.16 26.95 -11.84
CA LEU A 243 22.11 27.27 -13.27
C LEU A 243 23.51 27.33 -13.88
N SER A 244 23.62 27.06 -15.18
CA SER A 244 24.86 27.17 -15.97
C SER A 244 26.03 26.41 -15.31
N HIS A 245 27.20 27.04 -15.17
CA HIS A 245 28.40 26.45 -14.55
C HIS A 245 28.20 26.06 -13.07
N SER A 246 27.24 26.67 -12.36
CA SER A 246 26.91 26.22 -11.00
C SER A 246 26.14 24.89 -11.02
N ALA A 247 25.51 24.50 -12.13
CA ALA A 247 24.79 23.24 -12.26
C ALA A 247 25.73 22.02 -12.32
N ASP A 248 27.02 22.21 -12.60
CA ASP A 248 28.02 21.13 -12.62
C ASP A 248 28.67 20.89 -11.23
N ILE A 249 28.25 21.66 -10.21
CA ILE A 249 28.73 21.50 -8.84
C ILE A 249 27.79 20.53 -8.10
N PRO A 250 28.30 19.48 -7.44
CA PRO A 250 27.46 18.57 -6.69
C PRO A 250 26.64 19.30 -5.61
N PRO A 251 25.31 19.07 -5.53
CA PRO A 251 24.42 19.87 -4.67
C PRO A 251 24.72 19.73 -3.17
N SER A 252 25.35 18.64 -2.74
CA SER A 252 25.76 18.48 -1.33
C SER A 252 27.03 19.24 -0.96
N ASP A 253 27.80 19.71 -1.93
CA ASP A 253 29.03 20.48 -1.70
C ASP A 253 28.74 21.99 -1.54
N ILE A 254 27.46 22.39 -1.70
CA ILE A 254 26.99 23.76 -1.64
C ILE A 254 26.56 24.12 -0.21
N SER A 255 27.14 25.18 0.35
CA SER A 255 26.75 25.70 1.67
C SER A 255 25.32 26.25 1.65
N LEU A 256 24.47 25.86 2.62
CA LEU A 256 23.07 26.32 2.71
C LEU A 256 22.87 27.63 3.49
N ASN A 257 23.96 28.21 4.01
CA ASN A 257 23.92 29.38 4.91
C ASN A 257 24.27 30.71 4.22
N VAL A 258 24.51 30.68 2.91
CA VAL A 258 24.81 31.88 2.12
C VAL A 258 23.55 32.32 1.39
N LEU A 259 23.23 33.61 1.50
CA LEU A 259 22.07 34.23 0.86
C LEU A 259 22.18 34.17 -0.67
N ASN A 260 21.02 34.19 -1.33
CA ASN A 260 20.93 34.33 -2.79
C ASN A 260 21.67 35.60 -3.23
N ASN A 261 22.29 35.55 -4.41
CA ASN A 261 23.07 36.65 -4.99
C ASN A 261 24.32 37.10 -4.21
N ALA A 262 24.71 36.42 -3.14
CA ALA A 262 25.90 36.75 -2.33
C ALA A 262 27.10 35.82 -2.57
N ARG A 263 26.94 34.75 -3.37
CA ARG A 263 27.96 33.74 -3.61
C ARG A 263 28.95 34.18 -4.70
N PRO A 264 30.26 33.91 -4.56
CA PRO A 264 31.22 34.13 -5.64
C PRO A 264 31.17 33.00 -6.67
N ALA A 265 31.63 33.28 -7.89
CA ALA A 265 31.87 32.25 -8.89
C ALA A 265 32.84 31.18 -8.36
N PRO A 266 32.60 29.88 -8.62
CA PRO A 266 31.60 29.33 -9.54
C PRO A 266 30.21 29.01 -8.93
N GLN A 267 29.91 29.44 -7.70
CA GLN A 267 28.63 29.18 -7.01
C GLN A 267 27.65 30.37 -7.05
N ASP A 268 27.93 31.37 -7.85
CA ASP A 268 27.18 32.62 -8.00
C ASP A 268 25.76 32.43 -8.57
N LEU A 269 25.50 31.32 -9.27
CA LEU A 269 24.19 30.97 -9.84
C LEU A 269 23.49 29.85 -9.08
N VAL A 270 23.68 29.82 -7.77
CA VAL A 270 22.99 28.93 -6.84
C VAL A 270 21.99 29.74 -6.02
N PHE A 271 20.73 29.32 -6.08
CA PHE A 271 19.61 29.97 -5.40
C PHE A 271 18.86 28.97 -4.52
N LEU A 272 18.46 29.42 -3.34
CA LEU A 272 17.71 28.64 -2.36
C LEU A 272 16.33 29.25 -2.18
N SER A 273 15.33 28.40 -1.99
CA SER A 273 14.07 28.83 -1.39
C SER A 273 14.27 29.15 0.10
N ASP A 274 13.25 29.76 0.71
CA ASP A 274 13.18 29.99 2.14
C ASP A 274 13.46 28.70 2.93
N ASP A 275 13.98 28.86 4.14
CA ASP A 275 14.30 27.73 4.98
C ASP A 275 13.03 27.04 5.49
N ASN A 276 12.99 25.70 5.39
CA ASN A 276 11.86 24.85 5.78
C ASN A 276 10.54 25.12 5.04
N SER A 277 10.61 25.56 3.78
CA SER A 277 9.42 25.72 2.92
C SER A 277 8.68 24.40 2.65
N LEU A 278 9.38 23.27 2.71
CA LEU A 278 8.81 21.93 2.53
C LEU A 278 8.82 21.18 3.87
N ARG A 279 7.79 20.37 4.12
CA ARG A 279 7.63 19.57 5.34
C ARG A 279 7.64 18.08 5.06
N LEU A 280 8.22 17.33 6.00
CA LEU A 280 8.26 15.88 5.93
C LEU A 280 6.84 15.30 5.80
N ASN A 281 6.71 14.30 4.94
CA ASN A 281 5.49 13.53 4.71
C ASN A 281 4.28 14.39 4.30
N THR A 282 4.51 15.53 3.62
CA THR A 282 3.46 16.45 3.17
C THR A 282 3.65 16.76 1.69
N TRP A 283 2.56 16.74 0.93
CA TRP A 283 2.57 17.14 -0.47
C TRP A 283 2.62 18.65 -0.60
N HIS A 284 3.60 19.13 -1.35
CA HIS A 284 3.77 20.54 -1.71
C HIS A 284 3.74 20.68 -3.23
N TYR A 285 3.01 21.69 -3.72
CA TYR A 285 3.14 22.12 -5.10
C TYR A 285 4.27 23.14 -5.19
N CYS A 286 5.19 22.96 -6.13
CA CYS A 286 6.36 23.81 -6.31
C CYS A 286 6.43 24.33 -7.74
N CYS A 287 6.67 25.63 -7.87
CA CYS A 287 6.99 26.30 -9.13
C CYS A 287 8.24 27.15 -8.94
N VAL A 288 9.29 26.91 -9.72
CA VAL A 288 10.49 27.76 -9.76
C VAL A 288 10.51 28.44 -11.11
N ARG A 289 10.37 29.77 -11.12
CA ARG A 289 10.16 30.54 -12.36
C ARG A 289 11.10 31.72 -12.47
N TRP A 290 11.36 32.15 -13.71
CA TRP A 290 12.15 33.33 -14.01
C TRP A 290 11.58 34.08 -15.22
N GLY A 291 11.51 35.42 -15.11
CA GLY A 291 10.88 36.31 -16.08
C GLY A 291 11.57 36.46 -17.43
N GLY A 292 12.80 35.94 -17.58
CA GLY A 292 13.54 36.08 -18.83
C GLY A 292 14.08 37.49 -19.06
N THR A 293 14.62 37.75 -20.25
CA THR A 293 15.20 39.04 -20.67
C THR A 293 14.18 40.05 -21.20
N ASP A 294 12.90 39.68 -21.24
CA ASP A 294 11.81 40.51 -21.76
C ASP A 294 11.22 41.45 -20.68
N ASP A 295 11.97 41.69 -19.60
CA ASP A 295 11.57 42.51 -18.43
C ASP A 295 10.25 42.09 -17.76
N ILE A 296 9.85 40.82 -17.90
CA ILE A 296 8.74 40.27 -17.12
C ILE A 296 9.20 40.21 -15.65
N GLN A 297 8.46 40.87 -14.74
CA GLN A 297 8.83 40.98 -13.33
C GLN A 297 10.26 41.50 -13.09
N ASP A 298 10.66 42.55 -13.82
CA ASP A 298 12.01 43.16 -13.69
C ASP A 298 13.16 42.14 -13.87
N SER A 299 12.94 41.08 -14.65
CA SER A 299 13.89 39.98 -14.88
C SER A 299 14.29 39.21 -13.60
N THR A 300 13.44 39.22 -12.58
CA THR A 300 13.64 38.49 -11.31
C THR A 300 13.07 37.07 -11.38
N GLY A 301 13.62 36.19 -10.55
CA GLY A 301 13.18 34.81 -10.37
C GLY A 301 12.62 34.57 -8.97
N SER A 302 11.71 33.62 -8.86
CA SER A 302 11.02 33.31 -7.60
C SER A 302 10.75 31.82 -7.43
N PHE A 303 10.74 31.40 -6.17
CA PHE A 303 10.25 30.10 -5.72
C PHE A 303 8.82 30.28 -5.22
N TYR A 304 7.86 29.61 -5.84
CA TYR A 304 6.48 29.52 -5.36
C TYR A 304 6.25 28.12 -4.79
N ILE A 305 5.84 28.03 -3.53
CA ILE A 305 5.56 26.78 -2.83
C ILE A 305 4.21 26.90 -2.14
N ASP A 306 3.29 26.01 -2.47
CA ASP A 306 1.88 26.05 -2.00
C ASP A 306 1.23 27.43 -2.22
N GLU A 307 1.36 27.97 -3.44
CA GLU A 307 0.79 29.27 -3.88
C GLU A 307 1.37 30.52 -3.19
N GLU A 308 2.39 30.35 -2.35
CA GLU A 308 3.09 31.45 -1.70
C GLU A 308 4.52 31.60 -2.24
N GLU A 309 4.98 32.84 -2.42
CA GLU A 309 6.38 33.11 -2.72
C GLU A 309 7.25 32.78 -1.49
N LYS A 310 8.23 31.88 -1.68
CA LYS A 310 9.17 31.36 -0.69
C LYS A 310 10.61 31.59 -1.13
N GLY A 311 10.92 32.82 -1.47
CA GLY A 311 12.26 33.27 -1.83
C GLY A 311 12.34 33.75 -3.28
N SER A 312 13.21 34.73 -3.48
CA SER A 312 13.48 35.34 -4.78
C SER A 312 14.98 35.32 -5.08
N PHE A 313 15.30 35.52 -6.35
CA PHE A 313 16.66 35.61 -6.84
C PHE A 313 16.75 36.50 -8.07
N ASP A 314 17.87 37.21 -8.20
CA ASP A 314 18.12 38.05 -9.37
C ASP A 314 19.10 37.35 -10.32
N LEU A 315 18.84 37.43 -11.62
CA LEU A 315 19.80 37.05 -12.65
C LEU A 315 20.31 38.31 -13.33
N VAL A 316 21.60 38.60 -13.20
CA VAL A 316 22.16 39.82 -13.79
C VAL A 316 22.31 39.64 -15.32
N PRO A 317 21.78 40.55 -16.15
CA PRO A 317 21.75 40.39 -17.61
C PRO A 317 23.12 40.21 -18.29
N THR A 318 24.21 40.65 -17.66
CA THR A 318 25.58 40.52 -18.20
C THR A 318 26.06 39.07 -18.30
N PHE A 319 25.51 38.15 -17.51
CA PHE A 319 25.85 36.71 -17.58
C PHE A 319 25.13 35.98 -18.72
N LEU A 320 24.16 36.63 -19.38
CA LEU A 320 23.43 36.12 -20.56
C LEU A 320 24.04 36.64 -21.89
N GLN A 321 25.06 37.50 -21.85
CA GLN A 321 25.76 37.98 -23.06
C GLN A 321 27.08 37.27 -23.36
N GLN A 322 27.58 36.44 -22.44
CA GLN A 322 28.49 35.37 -22.83
C GLN A 322 27.65 34.31 -23.51
N SER A 323 27.98 33.97 -24.75
CA SER A 323 27.41 32.93 -25.61
C SER A 323 27.19 31.55 -24.95
N ASP A 324 27.57 31.38 -23.68
CA ASP A 324 27.77 30.11 -23.02
C ASP A 324 26.48 29.56 -22.37
N TRP A 325 25.41 30.37 -22.23
CA TRP A 325 24.10 29.91 -21.75
C TRP A 325 23.25 29.21 -22.83
N ILE A 326 23.62 29.35 -24.11
CA ILE A 326 22.94 28.71 -25.26
C ILE A 326 23.89 27.90 -26.16
N THR A 327 25.20 28.14 -26.13
CA THR A 327 26.14 27.34 -26.92
C THR A 327 27.05 26.54 -26.02
N LYS A 328 26.74 25.25 -25.85
CA LYS A 328 27.80 24.26 -26.05
C LYS A 328 28.27 24.54 -27.49
N GLU A 329 29.55 24.85 -27.71
CA GLU A 329 30.06 25.03 -29.06
C GLU A 329 29.52 23.86 -29.89
N ALA A 330 28.68 24.18 -30.88
CA ALA A 330 28.08 23.19 -31.74
C ALA A 330 29.23 22.33 -32.27
N TYR A 331 29.19 21.07 -31.88
CA TYR A 331 29.97 20.02 -32.49
C TYR A 331 29.87 20.19 -34.00
N SER A 332 31.01 20.26 -34.67
CA SER A 332 31.13 20.70 -36.07
C SER A 332 30.11 20.02 -37.00
N ASP A 333 29.52 20.80 -37.91
CA ASP A 333 28.43 20.56 -38.86
C ASP A 333 28.48 19.30 -39.78
N ASN A 334 29.31 18.29 -39.51
CA ASN A 334 29.57 17.17 -40.43
C ASN A 334 29.33 15.77 -39.86
N VAL A 335 28.61 15.61 -38.75
CA VAL A 335 28.26 14.28 -38.25
C VAL A 335 26.75 14.11 -38.24
N ALA A 336 26.27 13.05 -38.92
CA ALA A 336 24.86 12.72 -39.08
C ALA A 336 24.14 12.29 -37.77
N ALA A 337 24.77 12.51 -36.61
CA ALA A 337 24.23 12.30 -35.27
C ALA A 337 24.49 13.57 -34.45
N GLY A 338 23.43 14.25 -33.99
CA GLY A 338 23.55 15.47 -33.18
C GLY A 338 24.26 15.21 -31.86
N ASP A 339 24.81 16.26 -31.23
CA ASP A 339 25.43 16.19 -29.90
C ASP A 339 24.36 15.82 -28.88
N PRO A 340 24.36 14.58 -28.33
CA PRO A 340 23.27 14.13 -27.48
C PRO A 340 23.56 14.53 -26.03
N ASP A 341 22.62 15.29 -25.47
CA ASP A 341 22.54 15.59 -24.05
C ASP A 341 21.45 14.69 -23.42
N ALA A 342 21.26 14.78 -22.10
CA ALA A 342 20.19 14.07 -21.42
C ALA A 342 19.64 14.84 -20.22
N LEU A 343 18.35 14.66 -19.98
CA LEU A 343 17.70 15.08 -18.75
C LEU A 343 17.70 13.90 -17.75
N PHE A 344 18.42 14.09 -16.65
CA PHE A 344 18.47 13.15 -15.53
C PHE A 344 17.38 13.49 -14.52
N VAL A 345 16.57 12.51 -14.15
CA VAL A 345 15.50 12.67 -13.15
C VAL A 345 15.74 11.74 -11.97
N GLY A 346 15.75 12.32 -10.77
CA GLY A 346 15.90 11.60 -9.50
C GLY A 346 17.34 11.35 -9.03
N ASN A 347 18.35 11.82 -9.76
CA ASN A 347 19.75 11.78 -9.34
C ASN A 347 20.58 12.85 -10.07
N PHE A 348 21.81 13.11 -9.60
CA PHE A 348 22.72 14.10 -10.17
C PHE A 348 23.83 13.42 -10.98
N TRP A 349 24.08 13.91 -12.19
CA TRP A 349 25.12 13.38 -13.08
C TRP A 349 26.46 14.02 -12.73
N GLU A 350 27.42 13.20 -12.32
CA GLU A 350 28.82 13.61 -12.12
C GLU A 350 29.68 12.88 -13.13
N GLY A 351 29.93 13.52 -14.27
CA GLY A 351 30.77 12.96 -15.32
C GLY A 351 31.10 14.01 -16.37
N GLY A 352 32.13 13.74 -17.18
CA GLY A 352 32.44 14.57 -18.33
C GLY A 352 31.42 14.38 -19.45
N ASN A 353 31.15 15.41 -20.25
CA ASN A 353 30.22 15.30 -21.38
C ASN A 353 30.88 14.72 -22.65
N CYS A 354 32.21 14.67 -22.74
CA CYS A 354 32.97 14.08 -23.86
C CYS A 354 34.28 13.40 -23.38
N THR A 355 34.72 12.36 -24.09
CA THR A 355 35.95 11.57 -23.80
C THR A 355 37.22 12.34 -24.15
N ASN A 356 37.18 13.10 -25.25
CA ASN A 356 38.27 13.95 -25.73
C ASN A 356 37.68 15.31 -26.15
N PRO A 357 37.98 16.40 -25.43
CA PRO A 357 37.59 17.74 -25.85
C PRO A 357 38.09 18.02 -27.28
N GLY A 358 37.17 18.24 -28.22
CA GLY A 358 37.47 18.60 -29.62
C GLY A 358 37.48 17.48 -30.66
N VAL A 359 37.22 16.22 -30.30
CA VAL A 359 36.90 15.15 -31.27
C VAL A 359 35.40 15.15 -31.48
N ALA A 360 34.92 15.09 -32.73
CA ALA A 360 33.52 15.28 -33.15
C ALA A 360 32.64 14.00 -33.15
N ASP A 361 33.04 12.90 -32.52
CA ASP A 361 32.30 11.62 -32.58
C ASP A 361 32.05 10.94 -31.21
N ASP A 362 32.28 11.62 -30.08
CA ASP A 362 32.49 10.97 -28.78
C ASP A 362 31.85 11.74 -27.59
N SER A 363 30.53 11.57 -27.41
CA SER A 363 29.77 12.05 -26.23
C SER A 363 29.57 10.92 -25.20
N PHE A 364 29.93 11.17 -23.93
CA PHE A 364 29.76 10.18 -22.85
C PHE A 364 28.28 9.92 -22.56
N ILE A 365 27.46 10.96 -22.60
CA ILE A 365 26.01 10.84 -22.36
C ILE A 365 25.35 10.05 -23.51
N ALA A 366 25.83 10.21 -24.75
CA ALA A 366 25.39 9.41 -25.90
C ALA A 366 25.49 7.90 -25.67
N GLN A 367 26.54 7.46 -24.97
CA GLN A 367 26.84 6.04 -24.77
C GLN A 367 25.76 5.36 -23.91
N PHE A 368 24.99 6.12 -23.13
CA PHE A 368 23.81 5.58 -22.47
C PHE A 368 22.76 5.06 -23.47
N PHE A 369 22.78 5.54 -24.71
CA PHE A 369 21.84 5.20 -25.77
C PHE A 369 22.52 4.49 -26.95
N ASN A 370 23.60 3.74 -26.67
CA ASN A 370 24.31 2.97 -27.70
C ASN A 370 23.40 1.91 -28.37
N PRO A 371 23.75 1.38 -29.55
CA PRO A 371 22.88 0.45 -30.29
C PRO A 371 22.49 -0.81 -29.51
N THR A 372 23.37 -1.29 -28.62
CA THR A 372 23.12 -2.50 -27.81
C THR A 372 22.06 -2.21 -26.74
N ILE A 373 22.23 -1.11 -26.00
CA ILE A 373 21.28 -0.70 -24.96
C ILE A 373 19.96 -0.24 -25.57
N ALA A 374 20.01 0.52 -26.67
CA ALA A 374 18.84 0.96 -27.39
C ALA A 374 17.94 -0.22 -27.80
N LYS A 375 18.55 -1.30 -28.33
CA LYS A 375 17.82 -2.53 -28.64
C LYS A 375 17.29 -3.25 -27.40
N ARG A 376 18.11 -3.39 -26.36
CA ARG A 376 17.76 -4.12 -25.13
C ARG A 376 16.61 -3.45 -24.37
N ASP A 377 16.67 -2.13 -24.22
CA ASP A 377 15.76 -1.34 -23.36
C ASP A 377 14.63 -0.67 -24.17
N GLY A 378 14.67 -0.74 -25.50
CA GLY A 378 13.66 -0.12 -26.38
C GLY A 378 13.80 1.39 -26.48
N LEU A 379 15.02 1.89 -26.52
CA LEU A 379 15.32 3.31 -26.63
C LEU A 379 15.68 3.67 -28.07
N GLU A 380 15.61 4.96 -28.40
CA GLU A 380 16.16 5.45 -29.66
C GLU A 380 17.69 5.50 -29.58
N ASN A 381 18.36 5.13 -30.67
CA ASN A 381 19.83 5.14 -30.74
C ASN A 381 20.32 6.56 -31.02
N PHE A 382 20.95 7.17 -30.03
CA PHE A 382 21.57 8.50 -30.15
C PHE A 382 23.09 8.46 -30.31
N TYR A 383 23.69 7.27 -30.27
CA TYR A 383 25.11 7.08 -30.50
C TYR A 383 25.34 6.82 -32.00
N GLY A 384 25.94 7.79 -32.71
CA GLY A 384 26.14 7.79 -34.18
C GLY A 384 27.00 6.66 -34.78
N GLY A 385 27.38 5.66 -33.99
CA GLY A 385 28.15 4.49 -34.44
C GLY A 385 27.27 3.30 -34.84
N VAL A 386 27.54 2.72 -36.02
CA VAL A 386 26.91 1.46 -36.51
C VAL A 386 27.55 0.18 -35.94
N SER A 387 28.51 0.30 -35.03
CA SER A 387 29.28 -0.85 -34.54
C SER A 387 28.71 -1.40 -33.22
N SER A 388 28.48 -2.71 -33.19
CA SER A 388 28.17 -3.48 -31.97
C SER A 388 29.41 -3.57 -31.07
N GLY A 389 29.25 -3.50 -29.75
CA GLY A 389 30.34 -3.71 -28.78
C GLY A 389 30.91 -2.43 -28.15
N ILE A 390 30.20 -1.30 -28.26
CA ILE A 390 30.57 -0.06 -27.58
C ILE A 390 30.17 -0.16 -26.11
N PRO A 391 31.11 0.05 -25.16
CA PRO A 391 30.82 -0.05 -23.74
C PRO A 391 29.88 1.07 -23.27
N GLU A 392 29.29 0.88 -22.10
CA GLU A 392 28.64 1.96 -21.35
C GLU A 392 29.67 3.03 -20.94
N PRO A 393 29.25 4.28 -20.64
CA PRO A 393 30.19 5.32 -20.27
C PRO A 393 31.04 4.94 -19.07
N GLU A 394 32.34 5.26 -19.12
CA GLU A 394 33.26 5.08 -18.00
C GLU A 394 33.48 6.43 -17.29
N GLY A 395 33.80 6.41 -15.99
CA GLY A 395 34.20 7.60 -15.25
C GLY A 395 33.06 8.56 -14.88
N TYR A 396 31.87 8.02 -14.57
CA TYR A 396 30.75 8.78 -14.02
C TYR A 396 30.33 8.31 -12.62
N THR A 397 29.57 9.13 -11.91
CA THR A 397 28.95 8.77 -10.62
C THR A 397 27.58 9.41 -10.48
N PHE A 398 26.67 8.69 -9.80
CA PHE A 398 25.38 9.19 -9.32
C PHE A 398 25.31 8.99 -7.81
N ARG A 399 25.52 10.06 -7.02
CA ARG A 399 25.58 10.00 -5.54
C ARG A 399 24.63 10.98 -4.84
N HIS A 400 23.67 11.54 -5.57
CA HIS A 400 22.65 12.45 -5.06
C HIS A 400 21.22 11.95 -5.35
N PRO A 401 20.90 10.69 -4.96
CA PRO A 401 19.57 10.14 -5.19
C PRO A 401 18.51 10.96 -4.45
N LEU A 402 17.41 11.26 -5.13
CA LEU A 402 16.26 11.86 -4.51
C LEU A 402 15.65 10.90 -3.47
N ASN A 403 15.15 11.46 -2.37
CA ASN A 403 14.53 10.70 -1.28
C ASN A 403 13.11 11.25 -1.01
N ALA A 404 12.30 11.28 -2.05
CA ALA A 404 10.97 11.87 -2.08
C ALA A 404 10.05 11.19 -3.11
N GLU A 405 8.74 11.36 -2.93
CA GLU A 405 7.74 11.01 -3.94
C GLU A 405 7.43 12.27 -4.78
N ILE A 406 7.34 12.12 -6.11
CA ILE A 406 7.02 13.21 -7.04
C ILE A 406 5.93 12.82 -8.05
N HIS A 407 5.15 13.81 -8.52
CA HIS A 407 4.27 13.66 -9.67
C HIS A 407 4.07 15.02 -10.36
N GLU A 408 3.44 15.02 -11.54
CA GLU A 408 3.21 16.22 -12.36
C GLU A 408 4.49 17.01 -12.72
N LEU A 409 5.58 16.31 -13.08
CA LEU A 409 6.88 16.92 -13.37
C LEU A 409 6.88 17.62 -14.73
N LYS A 410 7.07 18.94 -14.74
CA LYS A 410 6.96 19.81 -15.94
C LYS A 410 8.15 20.77 -16.07
N VAL A 411 8.56 21.00 -17.31
CA VAL A 411 9.54 22.04 -17.68
C VAL A 411 8.94 22.93 -18.76
N TYR A 412 8.86 24.23 -18.50
CA TYR A 412 8.35 25.23 -19.44
C TYR A 412 9.48 26.14 -19.94
N ASN A 413 9.40 26.48 -21.23
CA ASN A 413 10.15 27.57 -21.87
C ASN A 413 9.33 28.87 -21.88
N ALA A 414 8.69 29.17 -20.75
CA ALA A 414 7.93 30.39 -20.54
C ALA A 414 7.81 30.69 -19.05
N TYR A 415 7.60 31.97 -18.73
CA TYR A 415 7.17 32.41 -17.41
C TYR A 415 5.72 31.95 -17.13
N ARG A 416 5.45 31.56 -15.88
CA ARG A 416 4.13 31.10 -15.41
C ARG A 416 3.58 32.10 -14.42
N ASN A 417 2.41 32.67 -14.67
CA ASN A 417 1.79 33.67 -13.79
C ASN A 417 1.13 33.02 -12.56
N ASP A 418 0.76 33.82 -11.56
CA ASP A 418 0.18 33.31 -10.30
C ASP A 418 -1.14 32.57 -10.52
N GLU A 419 -1.96 33.02 -11.49
CA GLU A 419 -3.21 32.34 -11.87
C GLU A 419 -2.94 30.96 -12.49
N ASP A 420 -1.90 30.86 -13.31
CA ASP A 420 -1.49 29.61 -13.96
C ASP A 420 -0.99 28.60 -12.92
N ILE A 421 -0.18 29.07 -11.96
CA ILE A 421 0.36 28.30 -10.82
C ILE A 421 -0.79 27.78 -9.95
N LEU A 422 -1.75 28.65 -9.61
CA LEU A 422 -2.92 28.27 -8.82
C LEU A 422 -3.74 27.19 -9.55
N SER A 423 -4.02 27.38 -10.84
CA SER A 423 -4.75 26.41 -11.65
C SER A 423 -4.03 25.05 -11.74
N ALA A 424 -2.72 25.07 -12.01
CA ALA A 424 -1.89 23.88 -12.14
C ALA A 424 -1.70 23.13 -10.81
N SER A 425 -1.84 23.82 -9.67
CA SER A 425 -1.87 23.18 -8.36
C SER A 425 -3.15 22.34 -8.15
N LEU A 426 -4.29 22.75 -8.72
CA LEU A 426 -5.59 22.11 -8.48
C LEU A 426 -5.94 21.07 -9.55
N TYR A 427 -5.55 21.31 -10.80
CA TYR A 427 -5.96 20.50 -11.95
C TYR A 427 -4.77 20.07 -12.81
N GLY A 428 -4.80 18.82 -13.27
CA GLY A 428 -3.85 18.34 -14.28
C GLY A 428 -4.08 18.99 -15.65
N ILE A 429 -3.06 18.95 -16.52
CA ILE A 429 -3.12 19.50 -17.88
C ILE A 429 -4.24 18.82 -18.68
N GLU A 430 -5.08 19.57 -19.39
CA GLU A 430 -6.14 18.98 -20.22
C GLU A 430 -5.60 18.50 -21.57
N ASN A 431 -4.72 19.28 -22.19
CA ASN A 431 -4.18 18.98 -23.51
C ASN A 431 -2.75 19.48 -23.64
N VAL A 432 -1.84 18.58 -23.99
CA VAL A 432 -0.42 18.94 -24.15
C VAL A 432 -0.22 19.83 -25.38
N LYS A 433 -1.05 19.67 -26.42
CA LYS A 433 -0.96 20.47 -27.64
C LYS A 433 -1.41 21.92 -27.45
N THR A 434 -2.14 22.23 -26.38
CA THR A 434 -2.51 23.62 -26.03
C THR A 434 -1.46 24.31 -25.18
N GLU A 435 -0.37 23.62 -24.82
CA GLU A 435 0.74 24.12 -24.02
C GLU A 435 2.02 24.24 -24.90
N PRO A 436 2.10 25.19 -25.84
CA PRO A 436 3.19 25.25 -26.83
C PRO A 436 4.58 25.51 -26.24
N HIS A 437 4.65 26.01 -25.00
CA HIS A 437 5.88 26.28 -24.28
C HIS A 437 6.29 25.15 -23.32
N LEU A 438 5.51 24.06 -23.22
CA LEU A 438 5.84 22.92 -22.39
C LEU A 438 6.88 22.04 -23.10
N LEU A 439 8.07 21.92 -22.51
CA LEU A 439 9.19 21.16 -23.07
C LEU A 439 9.19 19.69 -22.64
N PHE A 440 8.77 19.42 -21.40
CA PHE A 440 8.82 18.10 -20.76
C PHE A 440 7.62 17.92 -19.82
N TYR A 441 6.98 16.75 -19.83
CA TYR A 441 5.90 16.45 -18.88
C TYR A 441 5.76 14.96 -18.56
N VAL A 442 5.82 14.63 -17.27
CA VAL A 442 5.63 13.26 -16.75
C VAL A 442 4.59 13.23 -15.61
N PRO A 443 3.36 12.72 -15.86
CA PRO A 443 2.25 12.61 -14.89
C PRO A 443 2.13 11.28 -14.11
N PRO A 444 3.20 10.48 -13.98
CA PRO A 444 3.14 9.03 -13.69
C PRO A 444 1.90 8.19 -14.07
N PHE A 445 1.25 8.43 -15.22
CA PHE A 445 0.12 7.59 -15.66
C PHE A 445 0.59 6.31 -16.35
N PHE A 446 -0.10 5.21 -16.09
CA PHE A 446 0.00 4.01 -16.92
C PHE A 446 -0.49 4.30 -18.33
N VAL A 447 0.34 3.98 -19.32
CA VAL A 447 0.01 3.97 -20.75
C VAL A 447 0.22 2.57 -21.32
N LYS A 448 -0.73 2.08 -22.13
CA LYS A 448 -0.59 0.82 -22.89
C LYS A 448 0.18 1.07 -24.18
N ASP A 449 1.43 1.52 -24.05
CA ASP A 449 2.29 1.84 -25.19
C ASP A 449 3.75 1.85 -24.74
N THR A 450 4.59 1.03 -25.39
CA THR A 450 6.04 1.04 -25.22
C THR A 450 6.73 0.64 -26.51
N ASN A 451 7.99 1.03 -26.65
CA ASN A 451 8.86 0.57 -27.72
C ASN A 451 9.21 -0.92 -27.56
N THR A 452 9.62 -1.52 -28.69
CA THR A 452 10.04 -2.93 -28.70
C THR A 452 11.37 -3.08 -27.97
N ARG A 453 11.43 -3.98 -26.98
CA ARG A 453 12.60 -4.22 -26.11
C ARG A 453 12.69 -5.68 -25.69
N GLU A 454 13.76 -6.03 -24.98
CA GLU A 454 13.88 -7.35 -24.34
C GLU A 454 13.02 -7.40 -23.07
N ILE A 455 12.09 -8.36 -23.02
CA ILE A 455 11.14 -8.56 -21.93
C ILE A 455 11.37 -9.94 -21.34
N PHE A 456 11.50 -10.02 -20.01
CA PHE A 456 11.64 -11.30 -19.32
C PHE A 456 10.47 -12.25 -19.59
N GLN A 457 10.80 -13.48 -19.94
CA GLN A 457 9.85 -14.60 -19.96
C GLN A 457 10.03 -15.45 -18.69
N THR A 458 11.29 -15.63 -18.29
CA THR A 458 11.71 -16.25 -17.04
C THR A 458 12.92 -15.45 -16.49
N PRO A 459 13.39 -15.72 -15.26
CA PRO A 459 14.65 -15.13 -14.76
C PRO A 459 15.89 -15.46 -15.62
N PHE A 460 15.80 -16.43 -16.53
CA PHE A 460 16.90 -16.94 -17.35
C PHE A 460 16.78 -16.53 -18.81
N GLN A 461 15.62 -16.02 -19.25
CA GLN A 461 15.33 -15.80 -20.66
C GLN A 461 14.52 -14.52 -20.90
N THR A 462 14.86 -13.82 -21.97
CA THR A 462 14.13 -12.66 -22.49
C THR A 462 13.64 -12.92 -23.92
N ALA A 463 12.63 -12.18 -24.34
CA ALA A 463 12.14 -12.15 -25.72
C ALA A 463 11.90 -10.70 -26.17
N MET A 464 12.11 -10.42 -27.44
CA MET A 464 11.81 -9.11 -28.01
C MET A 464 10.29 -8.91 -28.10
N GLY A 465 9.78 -7.80 -27.58
CA GLY A 465 8.36 -7.46 -27.65
C GLY A 465 8.05 -6.07 -27.08
N ASN A 466 6.77 -5.74 -26.96
CA ASN A 466 6.29 -4.55 -26.26
C ASN A 466 5.51 -4.93 -25.00
N THR A 467 5.39 -4.00 -24.05
CA THR A 467 4.60 -4.18 -22.84
C THR A 467 3.34 -3.33 -22.89
N ASN A 468 2.21 -3.99 -22.67
CA ASN A 468 0.88 -3.41 -22.78
C ASN A 468 0.10 -3.47 -21.45
N ASP A 469 0.74 -3.96 -20.39
CA ASP A 469 0.13 -4.24 -19.10
C ASP A 469 0.95 -3.58 -17.98
N PRO A 470 0.36 -3.31 -16.80
CA PRO A 470 1.05 -2.65 -15.69
C PRO A 470 2.28 -3.42 -15.17
N PHE A 471 2.28 -4.75 -15.32
CA PHE A 471 3.35 -5.65 -14.92
C PHE A 471 3.59 -6.70 -16.01
N ASN A 472 4.70 -7.42 -15.93
CA ASN A 472 5.05 -8.44 -16.90
C ASN A 472 4.13 -9.66 -16.77
N VAL A 473 3.11 -9.71 -17.65
CA VAL A 473 2.11 -10.76 -17.71
C VAL A 473 2.73 -12.12 -18.06
N ALA A 474 3.69 -12.17 -18.98
CA ALA A 474 4.33 -13.44 -19.35
C ALA A 474 5.03 -14.09 -18.15
N LEU A 475 5.74 -13.28 -17.35
CA LEU A 475 6.46 -13.75 -16.19
C LEU A 475 5.52 -14.10 -15.01
N SER A 476 4.45 -13.33 -14.80
CA SER A 476 3.43 -13.59 -13.76
C SER A 476 2.58 -14.84 -14.07
N PHE A 477 2.09 -15.00 -15.30
CA PHE A 477 1.26 -16.16 -15.71
C PHE A 477 2.09 -17.38 -16.17
N GLY A 478 3.38 -17.23 -16.42
CA GLY A 478 4.29 -18.32 -16.75
C GLY A 478 4.87 -18.97 -15.49
N VAL A 479 5.69 -18.21 -14.75
CA VAL A 479 6.53 -18.71 -13.65
C VAL A 479 6.22 -18.08 -12.29
N GLY A 480 5.20 -17.20 -12.20
CA GLY A 480 4.70 -16.66 -10.94
C GLY A 480 5.60 -15.59 -10.32
N GLY A 481 6.26 -14.77 -11.14
CA GLY A 481 7.05 -13.65 -10.64
C GLY A 481 6.41 -12.28 -10.90
N HIS A 482 6.75 -11.32 -10.05
CA HIS A 482 6.31 -9.94 -10.13
C HIS A 482 7.43 -9.04 -10.68
N TYR A 483 7.20 -8.44 -11.83
CA TYR A 483 8.10 -7.48 -12.44
C TYR A 483 7.29 -6.33 -13.03
N LEU A 484 7.39 -5.14 -12.43
CA LEU A 484 6.65 -3.97 -12.87
C LEU A 484 7.10 -3.53 -14.27
N ASN A 485 6.18 -3.17 -15.16
CA ASN A 485 6.54 -2.57 -16.44
C ASN A 485 6.70 -1.06 -16.26
N LEU A 486 7.79 -0.66 -15.60
CA LEU A 486 8.07 0.73 -15.21
C LEU A 486 8.04 1.69 -16.42
N GLU A 487 8.46 1.23 -17.58
CA GLU A 487 8.49 1.98 -18.84
C GLU A 487 7.09 2.53 -19.21
N ASN A 488 6.02 1.80 -18.86
CA ASN A 488 4.64 2.19 -19.10
C ASN A 488 4.15 3.34 -18.20
N PHE A 489 4.94 3.79 -17.21
CA PHE A 489 4.55 4.84 -16.26
C PHE A 489 5.37 6.13 -16.40
N VAL A 490 6.50 6.08 -17.10
CA VAL A 490 7.48 7.18 -17.15
C VAL A 490 7.65 7.74 -18.57
N LYS A 491 6.59 7.65 -19.39
CA LYS A 491 6.57 8.26 -20.73
C LYS A 491 6.56 9.79 -20.61
N ASP A 492 7.36 10.48 -21.42
CA ASP A 492 7.22 11.93 -21.61
C ASP A 492 6.04 12.20 -22.55
N PHE A 493 5.02 12.91 -22.05
CA PHE A 493 3.78 13.17 -22.79
C PHE A 493 3.94 14.25 -23.86
N VAL A 494 5.00 15.07 -23.80
CA VAL A 494 5.26 16.10 -24.82
C VAL A 494 5.82 15.48 -26.09
N ARG A 495 6.91 14.70 -25.96
CA ARG A 495 7.62 14.13 -27.11
C ARG A 495 7.23 12.69 -27.41
N GLY A 496 6.59 12.00 -26.47
CA GLY A 496 6.32 10.57 -26.57
C GLY A 496 7.55 9.68 -26.39
N SER A 497 8.65 10.22 -25.85
CA SER A 497 9.90 9.50 -25.61
C SER A 497 9.86 8.72 -24.29
N PHE A 498 10.73 7.71 -24.18
CA PHE A 498 10.91 6.89 -22.99
C PHE A 498 12.33 7.07 -22.43
N PRO A 499 12.50 7.10 -21.10
CA PRO A 499 13.82 7.24 -20.48
C PRO A 499 14.55 5.89 -20.43
N ARG A 500 15.88 5.93 -20.41
CA ARG A 500 16.68 4.81 -19.92
C ARG A 500 16.46 4.65 -18.42
N LEU A 501 16.22 3.42 -18.00
CA LEU A 501 16.01 3.04 -16.61
C LEU A 501 17.32 2.50 -15.99
N LEU A 502 18.29 3.37 -15.72
CA LEU A 502 19.60 2.96 -15.22
C LEU A 502 19.50 2.38 -13.80
N ASN A 503 20.07 1.20 -13.57
CA ASN A 503 19.99 0.43 -12.32
C ASN A 503 18.56 0.15 -11.84
N LEU A 504 17.60 0.15 -12.78
CA LEU A 504 16.18 -0.16 -12.58
C LEU A 504 15.72 -1.28 -13.55
N THR A 505 16.66 -2.03 -14.10
CA THR A 505 16.44 -3.18 -14.98
C THR A 505 17.05 -4.43 -14.35
N GLY A 506 16.35 -5.56 -14.47
CA GLY A 506 16.91 -6.87 -14.12
C GLY A 506 17.88 -7.36 -15.20
N SER A 507 18.73 -8.33 -14.86
CA SER A 507 19.55 -9.09 -15.83
C SER A 507 19.18 -10.56 -15.78
N THR A 508 19.34 -11.27 -16.90
CA THR A 508 19.15 -12.73 -16.93
C THR A 508 20.23 -13.43 -16.13
N ILE A 509 19.85 -14.54 -15.48
CA ILE A 509 20.78 -15.43 -14.81
C ILE A 509 21.31 -16.42 -15.84
N ASN A 510 22.62 -16.51 -15.99
CA ASN A 510 23.26 -17.39 -16.99
C ASN A 510 23.79 -18.71 -16.38
N ASP A 511 23.80 -18.83 -15.04
CA ASP A 511 24.33 -19.97 -14.31
C ASP A 511 23.26 -20.71 -13.48
N SER A 512 23.45 -22.01 -13.24
CA SER A 512 22.53 -22.80 -12.41
C SER A 512 22.70 -22.44 -10.93
N THR A 513 21.69 -21.79 -10.35
CA THR A 513 21.68 -21.31 -8.95
C THR A 513 20.88 -22.22 -8.00
N GLY A 514 20.45 -23.40 -8.46
CA GLY A 514 19.56 -24.29 -7.71
C GLY A 514 18.08 -23.88 -7.80
N TRP A 515 17.23 -24.56 -7.02
CA TRP A 515 15.77 -24.39 -7.06
C TRP A 515 15.32 -23.25 -6.14
N VAL A 516 14.92 -22.11 -6.72
CA VAL A 516 14.30 -20.97 -6.03
C VAL A 516 13.09 -20.51 -6.84
N SER A 517 12.05 -20.00 -6.17
CA SER A 517 10.91 -19.41 -6.87
C SER A 517 11.33 -18.21 -7.70
N CYS A 518 10.58 -17.89 -8.76
CA CYS A 518 10.87 -16.75 -9.62
C CYS A 518 10.99 -15.44 -8.82
N ASN A 519 10.05 -15.20 -7.90
CA ASN A 519 10.11 -14.05 -6.98
C ASN A 519 11.32 -14.09 -6.04
N GLY A 520 11.80 -15.26 -5.63
CA GLY A 520 13.03 -15.35 -4.85
C GLY A 520 14.25 -14.85 -5.62
N PHE A 521 14.34 -15.11 -6.93
CA PHE A 521 15.40 -14.55 -7.78
C PHE A 521 15.22 -13.05 -8.03
N LEU A 522 14.01 -12.63 -8.41
CA LEU A 522 13.73 -11.23 -8.72
C LEU A 522 13.95 -10.33 -7.50
N PHE A 523 13.37 -10.70 -6.36
CA PHE A 523 13.56 -9.97 -5.11
C PHE A 523 14.90 -10.27 -4.45
N ALA A 524 15.81 -11.08 -5.00
CA ALA A 524 17.21 -11.07 -4.54
C ALA A 524 18.02 -9.91 -5.14
N THR A 525 17.54 -9.34 -6.25
CA THR A 525 18.26 -8.30 -7.02
C THR A 525 17.80 -6.91 -6.60
N GLY A 526 18.74 -6.06 -6.15
CA GLY A 526 18.44 -4.71 -5.68
C GLY A 526 17.80 -3.81 -6.74
N SER A 527 18.20 -3.91 -8.01
CA SER A 527 17.60 -3.13 -9.11
C SER A 527 16.13 -3.48 -9.36
N VAL A 528 15.76 -4.76 -9.22
CA VAL A 528 14.37 -5.22 -9.38
C VAL A 528 13.51 -4.80 -8.18
N ARG A 529 14.04 -4.93 -6.95
CA ARG A 529 13.39 -4.38 -5.74
C ARG A 529 13.08 -2.90 -5.93
N LYS A 530 14.09 -2.14 -6.38
CA LYS A 530 13.98 -0.71 -6.62
C LYS A 530 12.93 -0.39 -7.68
N ARG A 531 13.02 -1.03 -8.85
CA ARG A 531 12.08 -0.89 -9.97
C ARG A 531 10.63 -1.10 -9.55
N ASN A 532 10.34 -2.17 -8.82
CA ASN A 532 8.99 -2.52 -8.39
C ASN A 532 8.40 -1.51 -7.39
N LEU A 533 9.23 -0.70 -6.74
CA LEU A 533 8.82 0.32 -5.78
C LEU A 533 9.05 1.76 -6.28
N THR A 534 9.48 1.94 -7.53
CA THR A 534 9.65 3.25 -8.17
C THR A 534 8.32 3.91 -8.48
N ILE A 535 7.24 3.14 -8.66
CA ILE A 535 5.89 3.68 -8.86
C ILE A 535 4.99 3.17 -7.75
N LEU A 536 4.33 4.10 -7.05
CA LEU A 536 3.36 3.79 -6.00
C LEU A 536 2.04 4.47 -6.32
N PRO A 537 0.89 3.99 -5.79
CA PRO A 537 -0.36 4.75 -5.87
C PRO A 537 -0.18 6.11 -5.19
N CYS A 538 -0.66 7.17 -5.83
CA CYS A 538 -0.52 8.51 -5.27
C CYS A 538 -1.52 8.73 -4.14
N ASP A 539 -1.06 9.30 -3.03
CA ASP A 539 -1.88 9.68 -1.88
C ASP A 539 -2.07 11.20 -1.74
N ASN A 540 -1.75 11.98 -2.79
CA ASN A 540 -2.05 13.41 -2.84
C ASN A 540 -3.54 13.65 -3.13
N GLY A 541 -4.28 14.18 -2.16
CA GLY A 541 -5.69 14.53 -2.32
C GLY A 541 -5.98 15.96 -2.76
N ARG A 542 -4.96 16.78 -3.06
CA ARG A 542 -5.15 18.18 -3.50
C ARG A 542 -5.39 18.29 -5.01
N LEU A 543 -4.68 17.47 -5.80
CA LEU A 543 -4.76 17.48 -7.26
C LEU A 543 -5.93 16.64 -7.77
N LEU A 544 -6.64 17.16 -8.77
CA LEU A 544 -7.55 16.40 -9.62
C LEU A 544 -6.86 16.12 -10.96
N PRO A 545 -6.32 14.91 -11.19
CA PRO A 545 -5.64 14.58 -12.43
C PRO A 545 -6.61 14.55 -13.61
N ASN A 546 -6.12 14.95 -14.79
CA ASN A 546 -6.91 14.91 -16.00
C ASN A 546 -6.53 13.71 -16.88
N PHE A 547 -7.39 12.68 -16.87
CA PHE A 547 -7.14 11.44 -17.60
C PHE A 547 -7.44 11.54 -19.10
N SER A 548 -8.03 12.63 -19.60
CA SER A 548 -8.23 12.84 -21.05
C SER A 548 -6.89 12.88 -21.81
N LEU A 549 -5.80 13.22 -21.12
CA LEU A 549 -4.43 13.15 -21.64
C LEU A 549 -4.06 11.79 -22.22
N LEU A 550 -4.62 10.70 -21.67
CA LEU A 550 -4.38 9.35 -22.18
C LEU A 550 -4.83 9.20 -23.63
N GLU A 551 -5.87 9.91 -24.06
CA GLU A 551 -6.33 9.87 -25.46
C GLU A 551 -5.34 10.53 -26.43
N GLN A 552 -4.47 11.40 -25.93
CA GLN A 552 -3.43 12.08 -26.71
C GLN A 552 -2.12 11.31 -26.71
N ALA A 553 -1.83 10.59 -25.63
CA ALA A 553 -0.60 9.82 -25.44
C ALA A 553 -0.58 8.47 -26.18
N VAL A 554 -1.71 8.05 -26.75
CA VAL A 554 -1.84 6.75 -27.44
C VAL A 554 -1.48 6.82 -28.92
N THR A 555 -0.80 5.76 -29.38
CA THR A 555 -0.39 5.55 -30.77
C THR A 555 -1.47 4.84 -31.61
N SER A 556 -2.43 4.17 -30.98
CA SER A 556 -3.52 3.45 -31.64
C SER A 556 -4.80 3.40 -30.78
N SER A 557 -5.95 3.09 -31.40
CA SER A 557 -7.21 2.92 -30.67
C SER A 557 -7.18 1.74 -29.68
N GLU A 558 -6.40 0.70 -29.96
CA GLU A 558 -6.22 -0.47 -29.09
C GLU A 558 -5.45 -0.14 -27.81
N SER A 559 -4.67 0.94 -27.80
CA SER A 559 -3.95 1.41 -26.62
C SER A 559 -4.90 1.90 -25.52
N LEU A 560 -6.20 2.06 -25.80
CA LEU A 560 -7.20 2.42 -24.80
C LEU A 560 -8.00 1.23 -24.24
N SER A 561 -7.72 -0.01 -24.69
CA SER A 561 -8.55 -1.17 -24.38
C SER A 561 -8.57 -1.57 -22.90
N LEU A 562 -7.56 -1.18 -22.11
CA LEU A 562 -7.50 -1.45 -20.67
C LEU A 562 -8.23 -0.40 -19.83
N PHE A 563 -8.61 0.74 -20.42
CA PHE A 563 -9.33 1.81 -19.70
C PHE A 563 -10.84 1.61 -19.85
N VAL A 564 -11.31 0.44 -19.46
CA VAL A 564 -12.71 0.03 -19.48
C VAL A 564 -13.09 -0.57 -18.13
N ASN A 565 -14.31 -0.34 -17.68
CA ASN A 565 -14.83 -1.02 -16.50
C ASN A 565 -15.31 -2.43 -16.85
N ASP A 566 -15.69 -3.21 -15.83
CA ASP A 566 -16.18 -4.58 -16.00
C ASP A 566 -17.48 -4.70 -16.80
N LEU A 567 -18.17 -3.59 -17.07
CA LEU A 567 -19.37 -3.52 -17.92
C LEU A 567 -19.02 -3.16 -19.38
N GLY A 568 -17.74 -2.99 -19.72
CA GLY A 568 -17.26 -2.60 -21.04
C GLY A 568 -17.39 -1.10 -21.35
N VAL A 569 -17.69 -0.25 -20.36
CA VAL A 569 -17.77 1.20 -20.54
C VAL A 569 -16.38 1.81 -20.36
N LYS A 570 -15.96 2.64 -21.32
CA LYS A 570 -14.68 3.36 -21.28
C LYS A 570 -14.60 4.27 -20.05
N THR A 571 -13.53 4.16 -19.27
CA THR A 571 -13.24 4.99 -18.10
C THR A 571 -11.73 5.17 -17.99
N LEU A 572 -11.23 6.35 -18.40
CA LEU A 572 -9.80 6.66 -18.50
C LEU A 572 -9.06 6.71 -17.15
N SER A 573 -9.80 6.92 -16.06
CA SER A 573 -9.24 6.97 -14.71
C SER A 573 -8.91 5.60 -14.11
N MET A 574 -9.26 4.49 -14.77
CA MET A 574 -9.02 3.15 -14.25
C MET A 574 -8.23 2.28 -15.23
N VAL A 575 -7.45 1.35 -14.70
CA VAL A 575 -6.76 0.32 -15.48
C VAL A 575 -7.36 -1.03 -15.12
N SER A 576 -7.99 -1.66 -16.10
CA SER A 576 -8.58 -3.00 -15.99
C SER A 576 -7.48 -4.05 -15.80
N LEU A 577 -7.75 -4.98 -14.88
CA LEU A 577 -6.92 -6.16 -14.63
C LEU A 577 -7.62 -7.45 -15.11
N ASN A 578 -8.70 -7.30 -15.87
CA ASN A 578 -9.43 -8.39 -16.50
C ASN A 578 -8.88 -8.66 -17.91
N ASN A 579 -8.87 -9.93 -18.30
CA ASN A 579 -8.49 -10.36 -19.65
C ASN A 579 -7.11 -9.85 -20.10
N LEU A 580 -6.10 -10.01 -19.25
CA LEU A 580 -4.71 -9.63 -19.56
C LEU A 580 -4.08 -10.53 -20.65
N LEU A 581 -4.74 -11.64 -20.98
CA LEU A 581 -4.35 -12.58 -22.03
C LEU A 581 -5.45 -12.69 -23.08
N SER A 582 -5.07 -12.71 -24.36
CA SER A 582 -6.00 -12.95 -25.47
C SER A 582 -6.48 -14.40 -25.43
N THR A 583 -7.79 -14.61 -25.29
CA THR A 583 -8.41 -15.95 -25.23
C THR A 583 -8.55 -16.64 -26.60
N GLY A 584 -8.08 -16.00 -27.68
CA GLY A 584 -8.31 -16.44 -29.06
C GLY A 584 -7.17 -17.20 -29.75
N SER A 585 -5.92 -17.08 -29.29
CA SER A 585 -4.75 -17.64 -30.01
C SER A 585 -3.69 -18.32 -29.14
N ASP A 586 -3.61 -18.01 -27.85
CA ASP A 586 -2.50 -18.48 -26.97
C ASP A 586 -2.91 -19.66 -26.05
N SER A 587 -4.15 -20.13 -26.19
CA SER A 587 -4.70 -21.26 -25.46
C SER A 587 -4.97 -22.41 -26.41
N PHE A 588 -4.17 -23.48 -26.34
CA PHE A 588 -4.54 -24.77 -26.91
C PHE A 588 -5.67 -25.37 -26.04
N PRO A 589 -6.95 -25.28 -26.46
CA PRO A 589 -8.08 -25.72 -25.67
C PRO A 589 -8.23 -27.23 -25.92
N GLY A 590 -7.42 -28.05 -25.23
CA GLY A 590 -7.48 -29.50 -25.42
C GLY A 590 -6.39 -30.32 -24.73
N LEU A 591 -5.39 -29.68 -24.13
CA LEU A 591 -4.31 -30.41 -23.47
C LEU A 591 -4.68 -30.68 -22.01
N LEU A 592 -5.16 -31.91 -21.74
CA LEU A 592 -5.42 -32.41 -20.40
C LEU A 592 -4.09 -32.55 -19.64
N ASN A 593 -4.06 -32.12 -18.38
CA ASN A 593 -2.93 -32.32 -17.47
C ASN A 593 -2.61 -33.81 -17.38
N SER A 594 -1.52 -34.25 -18.02
CA SER A 594 -0.82 -35.46 -17.61
C SER A 594 0.40 -35.01 -16.82
N ASP A 595 0.50 -35.43 -15.56
CA ASP A 595 1.69 -35.23 -14.70
C ASP A 595 2.92 -36.04 -15.17
N ASP A 596 2.86 -36.60 -16.39
CA ASP A 596 3.96 -37.34 -16.99
C ASP A 596 5.02 -36.36 -17.54
N PRO A 597 6.28 -36.43 -17.07
CA PRO A 597 7.37 -35.57 -17.53
C PRO A 597 7.76 -35.77 -19.01
N ASN A 598 7.25 -36.82 -19.65
CA ASN A 598 7.44 -37.10 -21.09
C ASN A 598 6.22 -36.76 -21.96
N SER A 599 5.25 -36.03 -21.41
CA SER A 599 4.04 -35.66 -22.13
C SER A 599 4.27 -34.49 -23.09
N ILE A 600 3.49 -34.44 -24.18
CA ILE A 600 3.44 -33.29 -25.10
C ILE A 600 3.09 -32.00 -24.34
N SER A 601 2.32 -32.09 -23.25
CA SER A 601 2.04 -30.98 -22.33
C SER A 601 3.25 -30.43 -21.60
N ALA A 602 4.14 -31.29 -21.09
CA ALA A 602 5.36 -30.83 -20.42
C ALA A 602 6.29 -30.12 -21.41
N PHE A 603 6.39 -30.64 -22.64
CA PHE A 603 7.22 -30.05 -23.69
C PHE A 603 6.69 -28.70 -24.19
N LEU A 604 5.36 -28.50 -24.24
CA LEU A 604 4.74 -27.24 -24.67
C LEU A 604 4.66 -26.18 -23.56
N ALA A 605 4.58 -26.59 -22.29
CA ALA A 605 4.55 -25.69 -21.14
C ALA A 605 5.93 -25.10 -20.81
N GLY A 606 7.01 -25.88 -21.02
CA GLY A 606 8.39 -25.43 -20.76
C GLY A 606 8.60 -25.03 -19.29
N SER A 607 9.00 -23.78 -19.07
CA SER A 607 9.18 -23.19 -17.74
C SER A 607 7.92 -23.25 -16.85
N THR A 608 8.11 -23.61 -15.58
CA THR A 608 7.03 -23.68 -14.60
C THR A 608 7.38 -22.87 -13.34
N PRO A 609 6.41 -22.54 -12.47
CA PRO A 609 6.71 -21.92 -11.18
C PRO A 609 7.57 -22.81 -10.27
N ASP A 610 7.48 -24.12 -10.48
CA ASP A 610 8.24 -25.13 -9.74
C ASP A 610 9.69 -25.20 -10.29
N ASP A 611 9.88 -25.08 -11.62
CA ASP A 611 11.19 -24.98 -12.32
C ASP A 611 11.23 -23.80 -13.31
N PRO A 612 11.69 -22.61 -12.87
CA PRO A 612 11.79 -21.45 -13.75
C PRO A 612 13.00 -21.49 -14.68
N SER A 613 13.91 -22.46 -14.52
CA SER A 613 15.17 -22.55 -15.29
C SER A 613 15.01 -23.19 -16.66
N LEU A 614 13.92 -23.94 -16.86
CA LEU A 614 13.59 -24.50 -18.16
C LEU A 614 13.31 -23.40 -19.19
N PRO A 615 13.57 -23.65 -20.48
CA PRO A 615 13.17 -22.73 -21.53
C PRO A 615 11.68 -22.40 -21.49
N ALA A 616 11.34 -21.14 -21.75
CA ALA A 616 9.96 -20.69 -21.84
C ALA A 616 9.22 -21.52 -22.92
N GLY A 617 8.09 -22.11 -22.53
CA GLY A 617 7.24 -22.86 -23.45
C GLY A 617 6.35 -21.94 -24.29
N SER A 618 5.64 -22.53 -25.26
CA SER A 618 4.63 -21.81 -26.06
C SER A 618 3.33 -21.55 -25.28
N VAL A 619 3.19 -22.10 -24.07
CA VAL A 619 2.00 -21.97 -23.22
C VAL A 619 2.40 -21.45 -21.85
N LEU A 620 1.64 -20.49 -21.32
CA LEU A 620 1.81 -19.98 -19.96
C LEU A 620 1.26 -20.99 -18.93
N THR A 621 2.15 -21.58 -18.14
CA THR A 621 1.83 -22.69 -17.23
C THR A 621 0.74 -22.36 -16.21
N ILE A 622 0.78 -21.21 -15.54
CA ILE A 622 -0.22 -20.85 -14.52
C ILE A 622 -1.57 -20.62 -15.18
N PHE A 623 -1.62 -19.87 -16.28
CA PHE A 623 -2.85 -19.67 -17.04
C PHE A 623 -3.48 -20.99 -17.48
N ASN A 624 -2.66 -21.95 -17.95
CA ASN A 624 -3.16 -23.27 -18.33
C ASN A 624 -3.75 -24.05 -17.15
N ARG A 625 -3.16 -23.93 -15.94
CA ARG A 625 -3.62 -24.58 -14.71
C ARG A 625 -4.90 -23.95 -14.16
N THR A 626 -5.01 -22.63 -14.14
CA THR A 626 -6.13 -21.91 -13.48
C THR A 626 -7.28 -21.59 -14.44
N LYS A 627 -7.00 -21.48 -15.74
CA LYS A 627 -7.92 -21.01 -16.79
C LYS A 627 -8.57 -19.67 -16.45
N ASP A 628 -7.81 -18.81 -15.78
CA ASP A 628 -8.24 -17.49 -15.35
C ASP A 628 -7.31 -16.43 -15.93
N PRO A 629 -7.78 -15.57 -16.86
CA PRO A 629 -6.98 -14.52 -17.49
C PRO A 629 -6.96 -13.20 -16.67
N SER A 630 -7.65 -13.12 -15.53
CA SER A 630 -7.60 -11.94 -14.66
C SER A 630 -6.34 -11.94 -13.80
N SER A 631 -5.84 -10.76 -13.44
CA SER A 631 -4.58 -10.61 -12.68
C SER A 631 -4.52 -11.48 -11.42
N ASN A 632 -3.38 -12.14 -11.22
CA ASN A 632 -3.05 -12.86 -9.97
C ASN A 632 -2.26 -12.00 -8.99
N GLU A 633 -1.84 -10.79 -9.39
CA GLU A 633 -1.14 -9.81 -8.55
C GLU A 633 -2.13 -9.08 -7.63
N VAL A 634 -2.84 -9.83 -6.80
CA VAL A 634 -3.84 -9.34 -5.84
C VAL A 634 -3.67 -10.02 -4.49
N VAL A 635 -4.06 -9.32 -3.42
CA VAL A 635 -3.97 -9.83 -2.04
C VAL A 635 -5.33 -9.72 -1.37
N PHE A 636 -5.74 -10.78 -0.67
CA PHE A 636 -7.00 -10.84 0.07
C PHE A 636 -6.77 -10.84 1.57
N PHE A 637 -7.63 -10.14 2.30
CA PHE A 637 -7.73 -10.16 3.75
C PHE A 637 -9.15 -10.52 4.14
N ASP A 638 -9.32 -11.70 4.71
CA ASP A 638 -10.60 -12.24 5.14
C ASP A 638 -10.65 -12.23 6.68
N ALA A 639 -11.49 -11.34 7.22
CA ALA A 639 -11.77 -11.27 8.64
C ALA A 639 -13.11 -11.96 8.92
N SER A 640 -13.12 -12.90 9.87
CA SER A 640 -14.37 -13.51 10.34
C SER A 640 -15.30 -12.48 11.00
N ASN A 641 -16.61 -12.71 10.90
CA ASN A 641 -17.64 -11.96 11.63
C ASN A 641 -17.43 -11.91 13.16
N LEU A 642 -16.63 -12.82 13.75
CA LEU A 642 -16.23 -12.74 15.15
C LEU A 642 -15.44 -11.45 15.49
N PHE A 643 -14.79 -10.83 14.50
CA PHE A 643 -14.08 -9.56 14.67
C PHE A 643 -15.02 -8.36 14.72
N TYR A 644 -16.06 -8.34 13.87
CA TYR A 644 -16.85 -7.13 13.60
C TYR A 644 -18.36 -7.26 13.87
N GLY A 645 -18.86 -8.45 14.22
CA GLY A 645 -20.28 -8.72 14.42
C GLY A 645 -21.04 -8.81 13.09
N ASN A 646 -22.00 -7.92 12.87
CA ASN A 646 -22.86 -7.96 11.68
C ASN A 646 -22.22 -7.31 10.47
N LYS A 647 -21.45 -6.23 10.67
CA LYS A 647 -20.84 -5.43 9.60
C LYS A 647 -19.67 -4.61 10.13
N ILE A 648 -18.66 -4.36 9.30
CA ILE A 648 -17.64 -3.35 9.59
C ILE A 648 -18.23 -1.92 9.47
N ASP A 649 -18.00 -1.09 10.48
CA ASP A 649 -18.43 0.31 10.50
C ASP A 649 -17.71 1.11 9.40
N PRO A 650 -18.43 1.72 8.43
CA PRO A 650 -17.79 2.46 7.34
C PRO A 650 -16.95 3.64 7.86
N GLY A 651 -15.73 3.77 7.36
CA GLY A 651 -14.74 4.78 7.77
C GLY A 651 -13.85 4.35 8.92
N SER A 652 -13.97 3.11 9.41
CA SER A 652 -13.20 2.60 10.55
C SER A 652 -12.12 1.59 10.17
N TYR A 653 -12.06 1.16 8.91
CA TYR A 653 -11.14 0.13 8.47
C TYR A 653 -9.81 0.77 8.04
N THR A 654 -8.71 0.24 8.58
CA THR A 654 -7.35 0.63 8.20
C THR A 654 -6.51 -0.62 8.09
N LEU A 655 -5.81 -0.75 6.98
CA LEU A 655 -4.92 -1.85 6.66
C LEU A 655 -3.53 -1.29 6.44
N THR A 656 -2.54 -1.72 7.21
CA THR A 656 -1.18 -1.19 7.15
C THR A 656 -0.20 -2.31 6.85
N ASP A 657 0.67 -2.10 5.87
CA ASP A 657 1.91 -2.85 5.69
C ASP A 657 3.06 -1.93 6.12
N THR A 658 3.72 -2.30 7.21
CA THR A 658 4.79 -1.50 7.83
C THR A 658 6.13 -1.65 7.13
N SER A 659 6.32 -2.66 6.28
CA SER A 659 7.52 -2.82 5.45
C SER A 659 7.15 -3.62 4.21
N VAL A 660 6.83 -2.91 3.13
CA VAL A 660 6.52 -3.56 1.84
C VAL A 660 7.72 -4.41 1.41
N THR A 661 7.45 -5.62 0.96
CA THR A 661 8.48 -6.58 0.55
C THR A 661 9.43 -5.98 -0.49
N GLY A 662 10.73 -6.11 -0.25
CA GLY A 662 11.78 -5.54 -1.11
C GLY A 662 12.16 -4.10 -0.81
N SER A 663 11.50 -3.42 0.15
CA SER A 663 11.82 -2.03 0.50
C SER A 663 12.96 -1.88 1.53
N GLY A 664 13.44 -2.97 2.15
CA GLY A 664 14.38 -2.90 3.26
C GLY A 664 13.86 -2.12 4.48
N GLY A 665 12.54 -2.11 4.72
CA GLY A 665 11.91 -1.37 5.81
C GLY A 665 11.68 0.12 5.54
N ARG A 666 12.00 0.61 4.33
CA ARG A 666 11.88 2.04 3.97
C ARG A 666 10.49 2.45 3.56
N VAL A 667 9.76 1.57 2.85
CA VAL A 667 8.44 1.88 2.29
C VAL A 667 7.37 1.25 3.17
N ARG A 668 6.55 2.11 3.76
CA ARG A 668 5.33 1.76 4.49
C ARG A 668 4.12 2.19 3.70
N ILE A 669 3.08 1.36 3.70
CA ILE A 669 1.81 1.65 3.04
C ILE A 669 0.64 1.48 4.02
N THR A 670 -0.21 2.49 4.08
CA THR A 670 -1.43 2.53 4.88
C THR A 670 -2.62 2.74 3.95
N LEU A 671 -3.55 1.78 3.96
CA LEU A 671 -4.79 1.82 3.20
C LEU A 671 -5.97 2.11 4.14
N LYS A 672 -6.82 3.06 3.76
CA LYS A 672 -8.04 3.41 4.51
C LYS A 672 -9.27 3.26 3.63
N ASP A 673 -10.41 2.99 4.25
CA ASP A 673 -11.67 2.93 3.53
C ASP A 673 -12.28 4.33 3.31
N ASN A 674 -12.98 4.49 2.17
CA ASN A 674 -13.64 5.74 1.81
C ASN A 674 -15.13 5.78 2.19
N LYS A 675 -15.59 4.90 3.09
CA LYS A 675 -17.01 4.70 3.47
C LYS A 675 -17.92 4.15 2.36
N ARG A 676 -17.41 3.99 1.13
CA ARG A 676 -18.13 3.50 -0.06
C ARG A 676 -17.61 2.17 -0.60
N GLY A 677 -16.71 1.52 0.13
CA GLY A 677 -16.19 0.19 -0.20
C GLY A 677 -14.94 0.23 -1.08
N SER A 678 -14.34 1.41 -1.27
CA SER A 678 -13.00 1.54 -1.84
C SER A 678 -11.96 1.64 -0.73
N LEU A 679 -10.77 1.10 -1.00
CA LEU A 679 -9.55 1.38 -0.26
C LEU A 679 -8.70 2.38 -1.05
N TYR A 680 -8.12 3.37 -0.36
CA TYR A 680 -7.18 4.34 -0.92
C TYR A 680 -5.93 4.43 -0.05
N ARG A 681 -4.79 4.81 -0.64
CA ARG A 681 -3.54 5.05 0.08
C ARG A 681 -3.62 6.36 0.87
N ALA A 682 -3.18 6.34 2.12
CA ALA A 682 -3.36 7.43 3.07
C ALA A 682 -2.13 7.61 3.99
N ASP A 683 -0.92 7.59 3.40
CA ASP A 683 0.34 7.69 4.14
C ASP A 683 0.76 9.14 4.39
N CYS A 684 0.42 10.06 3.49
CA CYS A 684 0.78 11.47 3.61
C CYS A 684 0.01 12.17 4.73
N THR A 685 0.56 13.30 5.17
CA THR A 685 -0.10 14.23 6.08
C THR A 685 -0.92 15.22 5.26
N GLY A 686 -2.19 15.43 5.63
CA GLY A 686 -3.08 16.37 4.95
C GLY A 686 -4.21 15.69 4.18
N SER A 687 -4.49 16.18 2.96
CA SER A 687 -5.60 15.71 2.13
C SER A 687 -5.28 14.40 1.42
N HIS A 688 -6.21 13.43 1.45
CA HIS A 688 -6.10 12.13 0.79
C HIS A 688 -7.09 11.99 -0.38
N PRO A 689 -6.72 11.29 -1.47
CA PRO A 689 -7.57 11.09 -2.63
C PRO A 689 -8.60 9.98 -2.37
N ASN A 690 -9.68 10.31 -1.65
CA ASN A 690 -10.76 9.37 -1.30
C ASN A 690 -11.52 8.77 -2.51
N TRP A 691 -11.31 9.36 -3.69
CA TRP A 691 -11.84 8.92 -4.98
C TRP A 691 -10.92 7.92 -5.69
N SER A 692 -9.64 7.84 -5.31
CA SER A 692 -8.72 6.83 -5.81
C SER A 692 -9.02 5.46 -5.21
N SER A 693 -8.84 4.40 -6.00
CA SER A 693 -9.12 3.02 -5.61
C SER A 693 -7.90 2.16 -5.89
N VAL A 694 -7.29 1.63 -4.84
CA VAL A 694 -6.23 0.61 -4.89
C VAL A 694 -6.75 -0.78 -4.54
N GLY A 695 -7.97 -0.84 -3.99
CA GLY A 695 -8.60 -2.04 -3.47
C GLY A 695 -10.07 -1.82 -3.12
N THR A 696 -10.70 -2.88 -2.66
CA THR A 696 -12.14 -2.95 -2.36
C THR A 696 -12.34 -3.53 -0.96
N LEU A 697 -13.31 -3.00 -0.22
CA LEU A 697 -13.73 -3.52 1.09
C LEU A 697 -15.24 -3.84 1.05
N LEU A 698 -15.57 -5.10 1.26
CA LEU A 698 -16.94 -5.57 1.42
C LEU A 698 -17.29 -5.62 2.91
N TYR A 699 -17.90 -4.55 3.42
CA TYR A 699 -18.13 -4.37 4.86
C TYR A 699 -18.98 -5.47 5.50
N ASP A 700 -19.93 -6.04 4.75
CA ASP A 700 -20.84 -7.07 5.26
C ASP A 700 -20.15 -8.46 5.30
N GLU A 701 -19.20 -8.69 4.38
CA GLU A 701 -18.45 -9.95 4.25
C GLU A 701 -17.15 -9.99 5.06
N GLY A 702 -16.67 -8.84 5.57
CA GLY A 702 -15.37 -8.78 6.25
C GLY A 702 -14.17 -8.95 5.32
N LEU A 703 -14.37 -8.81 4.01
CA LEU A 703 -13.39 -9.09 2.98
C LEU A 703 -12.80 -7.79 2.41
N ALA A 704 -11.48 -7.64 2.52
CA ALA A 704 -10.71 -6.62 1.82
C ALA A 704 -9.87 -7.24 0.71
N VAL A 705 -9.83 -6.58 -0.45
CA VAL A 705 -9.07 -7.00 -1.63
C VAL A 705 -8.17 -5.86 -2.06
N VAL A 706 -6.86 -6.07 -2.01
CA VAL A 706 -5.87 -5.15 -2.59
C VAL A 706 -5.61 -5.59 -4.02
N LYS A 707 -5.97 -4.74 -4.98
CA LYS A 707 -5.98 -5.09 -6.41
C LYS A 707 -4.80 -4.50 -7.18
N THR A 708 -4.22 -3.41 -6.69
CA THR A 708 -3.16 -2.70 -7.42
C THR A 708 -1.88 -3.53 -7.48
N PRO A 709 -1.26 -3.69 -8.67
CA PRO A 709 0.06 -4.32 -8.77
C PRO A 709 1.18 -3.40 -8.32
N LEU A 710 0.91 -2.12 -8.06
CA LEU A 710 1.91 -1.10 -7.67
C LEU A 710 2.41 -1.24 -6.22
N ILE A 711 1.85 -2.19 -5.46
CA ILE A 711 2.28 -2.50 -4.10
C ILE A 711 2.46 -4.01 -4.01
N PRO A 712 3.57 -4.55 -4.56
CA PRO A 712 3.73 -5.98 -4.72
C PRO A 712 3.78 -6.68 -3.37
N ARG A 713 3.12 -7.85 -3.29
CA ARG A 713 3.20 -8.76 -2.13
C ARG A 713 2.82 -8.07 -0.80
N PHE A 714 1.84 -7.18 -0.86
CA PHE A 714 1.39 -6.41 0.29
C PHE A 714 1.07 -7.30 1.50
N GLY A 715 1.71 -7.03 2.64
CA GLY A 715 1.51 -7.71 3.91
C GLY A 715 2.12 -9.11 4.03
N VAL A 716 3.07 -9.52 3.16
CA VAL A 716 3.78 -10.81 3.32
C VAL A 716 4.60 -10.84 4.60
N ASP A 717 5.40 -9.80 4.83
CA ASP A 717 6.36 -9.78 5.94
C ASP A 717 5.69 -9.40 7.27
N GLN A 718 4.81 -8.40 7.20
CA GLN A 718 4.01 -7.92 8.32
C GLN A 718 2.79 -7.14 7.84
N PHE A 719 1.66 -7.27 8.54
CA PHE A 719 0.48 -6.43 8.30
C PHE A 719 -0.31 -6.18 9.58
N GLU A 720 -1.03 -5.06 9.60
CA GLU A 720 -1.94 -4.68 10.66
C GLU A 720 -3.33 -4.37 10.07
N VAL A 721 -4.37 -4.93 10.67
CA VAL A 721 -5.77 -4.61 10.37
C VAL A 721 -6.44 -4.00 11.59
N LYS A 722 -6.90 -2.76 11.45
CA LYS A 722 -7.74 -2.07 12.43
C LYS A 722 -9.15 -1.94 11.88
N MET A 723 -10.14 -2.31 12.67
CA MET A 723 -11.54 -2.21 12.28
C MET A 723 -12.43 -1.97 13.48
N THR A 724 -13.56 -1.28 13.27
CA THR A 724 -14.64 -1.21 14.24
C THR A 724 -15.85 -1.94 13.69
N GLY A 725 -16.39 -2.88 14.45
CA GLY A 725 -17.59 -3.61 14.09
C GLY A 725 -18.89 -2.89 14.40
N GLN A 726 -19.99 -3.44 13.92
CA GLN A 726 -21.35 -3.10 14.27
C GLN A 726 -22.05 -4.38 14.72
N GLN A 727 -22.39 -4.44 16.01
CA GLN A 727 -23.17 -5.55 16.57
C GLN A 727 -24.44 -5.00 17.20
N HIS A 728 -25.57 -5.59 16.82
CA HIS A 728 -26.85 -5.29 17.42
C HIS A 728 -27.02 -6.19 18.66
N ILE A 729 -27.06 -5.58 19.84
CA ILE A 729 -27.38 -6.26 21.08
C ILE A 729 -28.83 -5.93 21.42
N TYR A 730 -29.65 -6.95 21.58
CA TYR A 730 -31.03 -6.79 21.99
C TYR A 730 -31.07 -6.89 23.51
N VAL A 731 -31.65 -5.89 24.17
CA VAL A 731 -31.70 -5.81 25.62
C VAL A 731 -33.15 -5.80 26.07
N LEU A 732 -33.49 -6.74 26.95
CA LEU A 732 -34.72 -6.70 27.73
C LEU A 732 -34.40 -6.07 29.08
N GLN A 733 -35.03 -4.94 29.36
CA GLN A 733 -34.99 -4.28 30.66
C GLN A 733 -36.31 -4.53 31.38
N MET A 734 -36.21 -5.13 32.56
CA MET A 734 -37.32 -5.31 33.49
C MET A 734 -37.19 -4.27 34.60
N ASN A 735 -38.15 -3.35 34.65
CA ASN A 735 -38.23 -2.30 35.66
C ASN A 735 -39.15 -2.78 36.79
N ILE A 736 -38.59 -3.26 37.89
CA ILE A 736 -39.34 -3.83 39.01
C ILE A 736 -39.46 -2.74 40.09
N PRO A 737 -40.61 -2.07 40.24
CA PRO A 737 -40.79 -1.07 41.29
C PRO A 737 -40.97 -1.74 42.66
N ALA A 738 -40.30 -1.19 43.66
CA ALA A 738 -40.59 -1.41 45.07
C ALA A 738 -41.21 -0.12 45.61
N GLU A 739 -42.54 -0.05 45.56
CA GLU A 739 -43.31 1.10 46.01
C GLU A 739 -43.29 1.24 47.54
N ALA A 740 -43.66 2.43 48.02
CA ALA A 740 -43.87 2.64 49.45
C ALA A 740 -44.96 1.68 49.95
N ASN A 741 -44.77 1.17 51.16
CA ASN A 741 -45.61 0.14 51.77
C ASN A 741 -45.63 -1.25 51.07
N SER A 742 -44.72 -1.51 50.12
CA SER A 742 -44.53 -2.84 49.50
C SER A 742 -43.24 -3.51 49.99
N LEU A 743 -43.22 -4.85 50.00
CA LEU A 743 -42.05 -5.66 50.39
C LEU A 743 -41.59 -5.51 51.86
N ASN A 744 -42.47 -5.07 52.76
CA ASN A 744 -42.15 -4.81 54.17
C ASN A 744 -42.19 -6.05 55.08
N ARG A 745 -42.51 -7.23 54.55
CA ARG A 745 -42.57 -8.50 55.30
C ARG A 745 -42.02 -9.64 54.46
N SER A 746 -41.43 -10.65 55.11
CA SER A 746 -40.92 -11.84 54.43
C SER A 746 -41.56 -13.12 54.98
N GLU A 747 -42.17 -13.89 54.07
CA GLU A 747 -42.70 -15.24 54.37
C GLU A 747 -41.64 -16.35 54.24
N ASN A 748 -40.34 -16.01 54.20
CA ASN A 748 -39.29 -17.03 54.11
C ASN A 748 -39.10 -17.67 55.50
N PRO A 749 -39.19 -19.01 55.66
CA PRO A 749 -38.97 -19.67 56.95
C PRO A 749 -37.59 -19.39 57.57
N ALA A 750 -36.60 -19.06 56.76
CA ALA A 750 -35.25 -18.68 57.20
C ALA A 750 -35.09 -17.17 57.49
N TYR A 751 -36.15 -16.36 57.35
CA TYR A 751 -36.11 -14.93 57.63
C TYR A 751 -35.93 -14.69 59.13
N LYS A 752 -35.01 -13.79 59.48
CA LYS A 752 -34.82 -13.28 60.83
C LYS A 752 -35.12 -11.80 60.83
N SER A 753 -36.02 -11.36 61.71
CA SER A 753 -36.22 -9.94 61.95
C SER A 753 -35.01 -9.40 62.71
N LEU A 754 -34.40 -8.33 62.20
CA LEU A 754 -33.23 -7.69 62.80
C LEU A 754 -33.62 -6.26 63.18
N THR A 755 -33.15 -5.79 64.34
CA THR A 755 -33.26 -4.39 64.76
C THR A 755 -32.01 -3.62 64.32
N PRO A 756 -32.09 -2.30 64.05
CA PRO A 756 -30.93 -1.55 63.57
C PRO A 756 -29.90 -1.29 64.69
N SER A 757 -30.36 -1.26 65.94
CA SER A 757 -29.53 -1.14 67.14
C SER A 757 -30.24 -1.82 68.34
N ASP A 758 -29.53 -1.91 69.47
CA ASP A 758 -30.07 -2.38 70.76
C ASP A 758 -30.77 -1.26 71.57
N LEU A 759 -30.94 -0.06 70.98
CA LEU A 759 -31.57 1.09 71.65
C LEU A 759 -33.10 0.99 71.57
N ASP A 760 -33.78 1.21 72.70
CA ASP A 760 -35.26 1.15 72.78
C ASP A 760 -35.97 2.12 71.82
N ALA A 761 -35.31 3.23 71.45
CA ALA A 761 -35.85 4.22 70.50
C ALA A 761 -35.89 3.73 69.04
N ASP A 762 -35.10 2.70 68.69
CA ASP A 762 -35.00 2.17 67.33
C ASP A 762 -35.91 0.95 67.09
N MET A 763 -36.62 0.47 68.13
CA MET A 763 -37.53 -0.69 68.06
C MET A 763 -38.77 -0.48 67.16
N GLU A 764 -39.12 0.77 66.82
CA GLU A 764 -40.23 1.08 65.91
C GLU A 764 -39.84 1.09 64.42
N SER A 765 -38.55 1.03 64.09
CA SER A 765 -38.09 1.09 62.69
C SER A 765 -38.04 -0.31 62.05
N ALA A 766 -39.19 -0.84 61.63
CA ALA A 766 -39.24 -2.11 60.89
C ALA A 766 -38.63 -1.97 59.49
N PHE A 767 -37.63 -2.80 59.16
CA PHE A 767 -37.02 -2.86 57.84
C PHE A 767 -36.74 -4.31 57.41
N VAL A 768 -36.64 -4.52 56.09
CA VAL A 768 -36.33 -5.83 55.49
C VAL A 768 -35.07 -5.73 54.62
N TYR A 769 -34.25 -6.77 54.62
CA TYR A 769 -33.14 -6.92 53.67
C TYR A 769 -33.58 -7.69 52.43
N VAL A 770 -33.37 -7.09 51.26
CA VAL A 770 -33.50 -7.74 49.95
C VAL A 770 -32.13 -8.20 49.51
N THR A 771 -31.91 -9.52 49.50
CA THR A 771 -30.62 -10.15 49.14
C THR A 771 -30.58 -10.60 47.68
N ASN A 772 -31.70 -11.08 47.15
CA ASN A 772 -31.81 -11.52 45.77
C ASN A 772 -33.22 -11.35 45.21
N ILE A 773 -33.32 -11.46 43.89
CA ILE A 773 -34.57 -11.42 43.12
C ILE A 773 -34.58 -12.63 42.21
N ASN A 774 -35.68 -13.38 42.29
CA ASN A 774 -35.95 -14.51 41.41
C ASN A 774 -37.06 -14.13 40.45
N LEU A 775 -36.82 -14.27 39.15
CA LEU A 775 -37.82 -14.13 38.11
C LEU A 775 -38.45 -15.51 37.86
N LEU A 776 -39.77 -15.53 37.78
CA LEU A 776 -40.58 -16.75 37.72
C LEU A 776 -41.40 -16.78 36.43
N ASP A 777 -41.59 -17.96 35.84
CA ASP A 777 -42.55 -18.15 34.73
C ASP A 777 -44.00 -18.27 35.24
N GLU A 778 -44.95 -18.48 34.32
CA GLU A 778 -46.37 -18.67 34.63
C GLU A 778 -46.65 -19.89 35.53
N ASN A 779 -45.73 -20.87 35.57
CA ASN A 779 -45.81 -22.08 36.38
C ASN A 779 -44.99 -21.97 37.68
N LEU A 780 -44.51 -20.78 38.04
CA LEU A 780 -43.66 -20.50 39.21
C LEU A 780 -42.29 -21.22 39.18
N ASN A 781 -41.79 -21.61 38.01
CA ASN A 781 -40.41 -22.06 37.87
C ASN A 781 -39.47 -20.85 37.84
N VAL A 782 -38.33 -20.95 38.53
CA VAL A 782 -37.33 -19.89 38.52
C VAL A 782 -36.59 -19.90 37.18
N ILE A 783 -36.81 -18.87 36.37
CA ILE A 783 -36.18 -18.69 35.05
C ILE A 783 -34.91 -17.85 35.11
N CYS A 784 -34.78 -16.98 36.11
CA CYS A 784 -33.59 -16.16 36.30
C CYS A 784 -33.41 -15.80 37.78
N LYS A 785 -32.15 -15.71 38.24
CA LYS A 785 -31.77 -15.31 39.59
C LYS A 785 -30.79 -14.15 39.51
N SER A 786 -31.10 -13.06 40.19
CA SER A 786 -30.22 -11.91 40.34
C SER A 786 -29.89 -11.71 41.81
N ASN A 787 -28.61 -11.75 42.16
CA ASN A 787 -28.14 -11.54 43.53
C ASN A 787 -27.54 -10.14 43.65
N PHE A 788 -27.87 -9.42 44.72
CA PHE A 788 -27.22 -8.16 45.02
C PHE A 788 -25.86 -8.39 45.66
N ALA A 789 -24.85 -7.62 45.25
CA ALA A 789 -23.52 -7.67 45.88
C ALA A 789 -23.56 -7.25 47.36
N GLN A 790 -24.48 -6.35 47.70
CA GLN A 790 -24.82 -5.94 49.05
C GLN A 790 -26.34 -5.94 49.21
N ALA A 791 -26.83 -6.50 50.32
CA ALA A 791 -28.26 -6.53 50.59
C ALA A 791 -28.84 -5.11 50.72
N ILE A 792 -29.98 -4.87 50.09
CA ILE A 792 -30.65 -3.56 50.10
C ILE A 792 -31.61 -3.52 51.29
N VAL A 793 -31.53 -2.45 52.09
CA VAL A 793 -32.48 -2.18 53.18
C VAL A 793 -33.74 -1.54 52.60
N LYS A 794 -34.92 -2.04 53.00
CA LYS A 794 -36.23 -1.49 52.64
C LYS A 794 -37.04 -1.17 53.89
N ARG A 795 -37.32 0.11 54.13
CA ARG A 795 -38.27 0.62 55.15
C ARG A 795 -39.64 0.90 54.54
N GLU A 796 -40.63 1.14 55.39
CA GLU A 796 -42.02 1.35 54.95
C GLU A 796 -42.18 2.50 53.95
N ASP A 797 -41.52 3.63 54.20
CA ASP A 797 -41.59 4.84 53.35
C ASP A 797 -40.67 4.80 52.12
N ASP A 798 -39.67 3.91 52.12
CA ASP A 798 -38.66 3.88 51.06
C ASP A 798 -39.27 3.44 49.72
N ARG A 799 -38.79 4.04 48.63
CA ARG A 799 -39.14 3.68 47.27
C ARG A 799 -37.88 3.46 46.46
N PHE A 800 -37.80 2.36 45.73
CA PHE A 800 -36.73 2.14 44.77
C PHE A 800 -37.23 1.32 43.59
N MET A 801 -36.45 1.28 42.53
CA MET A 801 -36.74 0.47 41.35
C MET A 801 -35.53 -0.38 41.05
N VAL A 802 -35.73 -1.68 40.93
CA VAL A 802 -34.68 -2.59 40.49
C VAL A 802 -34.80 -2.78 38.99
N ARG A 803 -33.74 -2.41 38.29
CA ARG A 803 -33.65 -2.60 36.83
C ARG A 803 -32.81 -3.83 36.56
N VAL A 804 -33.45 -4.90 36.10
CA VAL A 804 -32.77 -6.11 35.63
C VAL A 804 -32.64 -6.01 34.12
N ARG A 805 -31.41 -6.08 33.60
CA ARG A 805 -31.12 -6.07 32.16
C ARG A 805 -30.61 -7.43 31.74
N LEU A 806 -31.21 -7.96 30.68
CA LEU A 806 -30.79 -9.19 30.01
C LEU A 806 -30.40 -8.82 28.59
N ASP A 807 -29.17 -9.12 28.19
CA ASP A 807 -28.69 -9.08 26.82
C ASP A 807 -28.88 -10.43 26.13
N PHE A 808 -29.19 -10.39 24.84
CA PHE A 808 -29.38 -11.55 23.97
C PHE A 808 -28.45 -11.51 22.77
#